data_AF-A0A395IY79-F1
#
_entry.id   AF-A0A395IY79-F1
#
_cell.length_a   1.000
_cell.length_b   1.000
_cell.length_c   1.000
_cell.angle_alpha   90.00
_cell.angle_beta   90.00
_cell.angle_gamma   90.00
#
_symmetry.space_group_name_H-M   'P 1'
#
loop_
_entity.id
_entity.type
_entity.pdbx_description
1 polymer ?
#
loop_
_entity_poly.entity_id
_entity_poly.type
_entity_poly.pdbx_seq_one_letter_code
_entity_poly.pdbx_strand_id
1 'polypeptide(L)'
;MKCLIRFTQTHETFRLAEIQALAELENIPLQVEHYVSNSPFCFVDVPSAEAAARLLKRSILSKAIYEVWGTGSTYENLHGDIKANSQELWSLYKKCSFKFTVDCFQNTRSTTEQRALINEFRYLEFEGPIKMKGADEEFCILEEWQLDAAAHGIKEPSRVIFGRFLGASERDIVGKYDLKKRKYISTTSMDSELALVTANITLAAPAKLFYDPFVGTGSFPVACAHFGALAFGSDIDGRSIRGKEKRNLHSNFVQYGLTNQFGDSFVADLTNTPLRCARLFDGILCDPPYGVREGLKVLGNRDPTKPKVPIMLEGETQPHHLQDAYIPPKKPYSFLAMLDDILDFAALSLVDNGRLSFWMPTANDEDQEIKIPTHPCLEITSVCTQAFNKWSRRLITYKRIPDAQVDPAQVRERTTNELVIGLGSEVFPAAVFVVTSPVLFVSPPTVLDNFFVVTVLFPPPPVLLANVNAPVPIGTSVAVVPLMIPVVTGAAITVAVAALRSDSRLYTPSNKLPLAALSSKTYDLASGDKEEDQEYQAGTPLLRNSDASCEMPAALDWRACTDEGMPVSSAAMEGLMTRAEESVERDAAMAELEEEEEEEEEEEEEEKKEEEEEEEEEEEKEKKDKEKNEKKNIPPSPINPPQSPHSELTHHKHRVISYTAHSSQLTTHSSCFAPQGVHSSTSTDYVLLGVSPHGGNEDISFAAGAVVALERVL
;
A
#
# COMPACT_ATOMS: atom_id res chain seq x y z
N MET A 1 -0.82 0.96 33.40
CA MET A 1 0.29 0.05 33.75
C MET A 1 1.49 0.41 32.91
N LYS A 2 2.62 0.72 33.57
CA LYS A 2 3.83 1.24 32.92
C LYS A 2 4.54 0.15 32.12
N CYS A 3 4.68 0.42 30.83
CA CYS A 3 5.33 -0.46 29.88
C CYS A 3 6.45 0.24 29.11
N LEU A 4 7.41 -0.57 28.68
CA LEU A 4 8.49 -0.19 27.78
C LEU A 4 8.31 -0.96 26.47
N ILE A 5 8.08 -0.26 25.38
CA ILE A 5 8.22 -0.80 24.02
C ILE A 5 9.68 -0.67 23.60
N ARG A 6 10.24 -1.78 23.10
CA ARG A 6 11.57 -1.86 22.51
C ARG A 6 11.45 -1.96 20.99
N PHE A 7 11.71 -0.86 20.31
CA PHE A 7 11.69 -0.77 18.84
C PHE A 7 12.93 -1.38 18.17
N THR A 8 12.82 -1.62 16.86
CA THR A 8 13.96 -1.84 15.97
C THR A 8 14.79 -0.57 15.77
N GLN A 9 15.89 -0.69 15.01
CA GLN A 9 16.71 0.43 14.56
C GLN A 9 16.43 0.75 13.07
N THR A 10 15.18 0.62 12.65
CA THR A 10 14.68 1.01 11.33
C THR A 10 13.51 2.00 11.48
N HIS A 11 13.30 2.85 10.47
CA HIS A 11 12.08 3.65 10.27
C HIS A 11 11.61 4.44 11.51
N GLU A 12 12.51 5.22 12.12
CA GLU A 12 12.36 6.08 13.30
C GLU A 12 11.03 6.85 13.35
N THR A 13 10.66 7.42 12.20
CA THR A 13 9.49 8.27 11.96
C THR A 13 8.17 7.49 11.89
N PHE A 14 8.22 6.19 11.65
CA PHE A 14 7.05 5.31 11.50
C PHE A 14 6.69 4.58 12.80
N ARG A 15 7.67 4.35 13.70
CA ARG A 15 7.52 3.58 14.96
C ARG A 15 6.31 4.01 15.80
N LEU A 16 6.17 5.32 16.02
CA LEU A 16 5.09 5.86 16.85
C LEU A 16 3.73 5.79 16.13
N ALA A 17 3.70 6.08 14.83
CA ALA A 17 2.50 6.02 14.01
C ALA A 17 1.94 4.59 13.90
N GLU A 18 2.81 3.58 13.76
CA GLU A 18 2.39 2.18 13.80
C GLU A 18 1.76 1.84 15.15
N ILE A 19 2.44 2.12 16.27
CA ILE A 19 1.93 1.80 17.61
C ILE A 19 0.63 2.54 17.95
N GLN A 20 0.47 3.79 17.52
CA GLN A 20 -0.79 4.54 17.68
C GLN A 20 -1.93 3.93 16.86
N ALA A 21 -1.67 3.51 15.62
CA ALA A 21 -2.66 2.82 14.80
C ALA A 21 -3.05 1.43 15.36
N LEU A 22 -2.08 0.68 15.88
CA LEU A 22 -2.33 -0.61 16.52
C LEU A 22 -3.15 -0.47 17.81
N ALA A 23 -2.91 0.59 18.60
CA ALA A 23 -3.73 0.90 19.76
C ALA A 23 -5.18 1.24 19.37
N GLU A 24 -5.39 2.02 18.29
CA GLU A 24 -6.72 2.34 17.77
C GLU A 24 -7.46 1.08 17.28
N LEU A 25 -6.78 0.18 16.55
CA LEU A 25 -7.43 -1.05 16.07
C LEU A 25 -7.80 -2.02 17.20
N GLU A 26 -6.88 -2.26 18.14
CA GLU A 26 -7.12 -3.13 19.31
C GLU A 26 -8.03 -2.47 20.37
N ASN A 27 -8.49 -1.23 20.14
CA ASN A 27 -9.29 -0.42 21.05
C ASN A 27 -8.61 -0.26 22.44
N ILE A 28 -7.28 -0.12 22.45
CA ILE A 28 -6.46 0.02 23.65
C ILE A 28 -6.29 1.52 23.97
N PRO A 29 -6.68 1.99 25.17
CA PRO A 29 -6.32 3.32 25.64
C PRO A 29 -4.81 3.37 25.94
N LEU A 30 -4.04 3.74 24.91
CA LEU A 30 -2.59 3.94 24.98
C LEU A 30 -2.28 5.39 25.35
N GLN A 31 -1.42 5.58 26.34
CA GLN A 31 -0.77 6.87 26.60
C GLN A 31 0.74 6.72 26.39
N VAL A 32 1.37 7.70 25.74
CA VAL A 32 2.82 7.70 25.50
C VAL A 32 3.46 8.68 26.47
N GLU A 33 4.22 8.18 27.45
CA GLU A 33 4.85 9.02 28.46
C GLU A 33 6.13 9.67 27.94
N HIS A 34 6.97 8.89 27.25
CA HIS A 34 8.27 9.36 26.79
C HIS A 34 8.79 8.54 25.60
N TYR A 35 9.03 9.20 24.48
CA TYR A 35 9.74 8.65 23.32
C TYR A 35 10.62 9.73 22.67
N VAL A 36 11.80 9.33 22.19
CA VAL A 36 12.72 10.17 21.41
C VAL A 36 13.26 9.31 20.26
N SER A 37 13.29 9.83 19.05
CA SER A 37 13.56 9.05 17.83
C SER A 37 14.94 8.38 17.77
N ASN A 38 15.95 8.96 18.41
CA ASN A 38 17.30 8.39 18.51
C ASN A 38 17.41 7.22 19.51
N SER A 39 16.35 6.94 20.27
CA SER A 39 16.25 5.84 21.22
C SER A 39 15.24 4.80 20.73
N PRO A 40 15.51 3.49 20.88
CA PRO A 40 14.53 2.44 20.63
C PRO A 40 13.54 2.27 21.79
N PHE A 41 13.68 3.05 22.87
CA PHE A 41 12.95 2.88 24.13
C PHE A 41 11.81 3.88 24.25
N CYS A 42 10.58 3.36 24.16
CA CYS A 42 9.34 4.13 24.25
C CYS A 42 8.54 3.71 25.49
N PHE A 43 8.36 4.65 26.44
CA PHE A 43 7.57 4.43 27.64
C PHE A 43 6.11 4.74 27.38
N VAL A 44 5.24 3.79 27.71
CA VAL A 44 3.80 3.87 27.47
C VAL A 44 3.01 3.35 28.67
N ASP A 45 1.82 3.92 28.90
CA ASP A 45 0.85 3.40 29.85
C ASP A 45 -0.29 2.69 29.08
N VAL A 46 -0.57 1.44 29.48
CA VAL A 46 -1.60 0.55 28.90
C VAL A 46 -2.45 -0.07 30.02
N PRO A 47 -3.69 -0.55 29.76
CA PRO A 47 -4.58 -0.99 30.85
C PRO A 47 -4.21 -2.34 31.49
N SER A 48 -3.56 -3.26 30.77
CA SER A 48 -3.16 -4.57 31.30
C SER A 48 -2.03 -5.24 30.51
N ALA A 49 -1.50 -6.34 31.03
CA ALA A 49 -0.49 -7.18 30.36
C ALA A 49 -1.00 -7.81 29.06
N GLU A 50 -2.26 -8.22 29.03
CA GLU A 50 -2.89 -8.80 27.83
C GLU A 50 -3.11 -7.73 26.76
N ALA A 51 -3.37 -6.48 27.16
CA ALA A 51 -3.42 -5.34 26.24
C ALA A 51 -2.02 -5.03 25.67
N ALA A 52 -0.98 -5.01 26.51
CA ALA A 52 0.41 -4.86 26.07
C ALA A 52 0.80 -5.92 25.02
N ALA A 53 0.49 -7.19 25.29
CA ALA A 53 0.77 -8.30 24.38
C ALA A 53 0.02 -8.18 23.04
N ARG A 54 -1.28 -7.82 23.06
CA ARG A 54 -2.06 -7.62 21.82
C ARG A 54 -1.55 -6.44 20.99
N LEU A 55 -1.25 -5.31 21.64
CA LEU A 55 -0.73 -4.10 20.99
C LEU A 55 0.47 -4.39 20.10
N LEU A 56 1.42 -5.19 20.59
CA LEU A 56 2.64 -5.50 19.86
C LEU A 56 2.55 -6.71 18.92
N LYS A 57 1.57 -7.60 19.11
CA LYS A 57 1.49 -8.89 18.41
C LYS A 57 1.79 -8.79 16.90
N ARG A 58 1.17 -7.81 16.23
CA ARG A 58 1.30 -7.58 14.77
C ARG A 58 2.12 -6.35 14.39
N SER A 59 2.83 -5.72 15.34
CA SER A 59 3.75 -4.61 15.05
C SER A 59 4.94 -5.11 14.23
N ILE A 60 5.33 -4.35 13.22
CA ILE A 60 6.53 -4.64 12.43
C ILE A 60 7.73 -3.86 12.99
N LEU A 61 7.56 -2.66 13.54
CA LEU A 61 8.68 -1.83 14.00
C LEU A 61 9.07 -2.04 15.47
N SER A 62 8.32 -2.86 16.19
CA SER A 62 8.68 -3.31 17.54
C SER A 62 9.48 -4.61 17.53
N LYS A 63 10.14 -4.91 18.66
CA LYS A 63 10.66 -6.25 18.98
C LYS A 63 9.85 -6.88 20.11
N ALA A 64 9.69 -6.15 21.21
CA ALA A 64 9.10 -6.65 22.45
C ALA A 64 8.55 -5.50 23.33
N ILE A 65 7.66 -5.85 24.25
CA ILE A 65 7.10 -4.96 25.27
C ILE A 65 7.26 -5.58 26.65
N TYR A 66 7.63 -4.75 27.62
CA TYR A 66 7.95 -5.15 28.99
C TYR A 66 7.12 -4.35 29.99
N GLU A 67 6.69 -4.96 31.09
CA GLU A 67 6.21 -4.29 32.30
C GLU A 67 7.42 -3.69 33.03
N VAL A 68 7.42 -2.39 33.30
CA VAL A 68 8.57 -1.71 33.93
C VAL A 68 8.52 -1.91 35.44
N TRP A 69 9.53 -2.61 35.97
CA TRP A 69 9.69 -2.87 37.42
C TRP A 69 10.67 -1.90 38.09
N GLY A 70 11.53 -1.25 37.30
CA GLY A 70 12.30 -0.10 37.76
C GLY A 70 13.18 0.50 36.67
N THR A 71 13.65 1.72 36.92
CA THR A 71 14.51 2.52 36.05
C THR A 71 15.64 3.18 36.83
N GLY A 72 16.76 3.49 36.18
CA GLY A 72 17.86 4.21 36.81
C GLY A 72 18.82 4.83 35.81
N SER A 73 19.58 5.82 36.28
CA SER A 73 20.77 6.35 35.58
C SER A 73 22.04 5.56 35.89
N THR A 74 22.01 4.73 36.93
CA THR A 74 23.07 3.79 37.35
C THR A 74 22.42 2.52 37.91
N TYR A 75 23.20 1.46 38.14
CA TYR A 75 22.69 0.21 38.70
C TYR A 75 22.28 0.33 40.18
N GLU A 76 22.93 1.18 40.99
CA GLU A 76 22.47 1.44 42.36
C GLU A 76 21.12 2.14 42.38
N ASN A 77 20.92 3.13 41.50
CA ASN A 77 19.64 3.83 41.36
C ASN A 77 18.53 2.86 40.93
N LEU A 78 18.79 2.03 39.91
CA LEU A 78 17.86 0.98 39.47
C LEU A 78 17.52 -0.01 40.60
N HIS A 79 18.52 -0.47 41.35
CA HIS A 79 18.31 -1.36 42.49
C HIS A 79 17.61 -0.71 43.68
N GLY A 80 17.65 0.62 43.81
CA GLY A 80 16.81 1.36 44.75
C GLY A 80 15.36 1.42 44.28
N ASP A 81 15.16 1.80 43.01
CA ASP A 81 13.84 1.96 42.39
C ASP A 81 13.03 0.65 42.37
N ILE A 82 13.65 -0.46 41.94
CA ILE A 82 13.02 -1.80 41.95
C ILE A 82 12.54 -2.17 43.37
N LYS A 83 13.34 -1.89 44.40
CA LYS A 83 13.00 -2.21 45.80
C LYS A 83 11.90 -1.31 46.37
N ALA A 84 11.80 -0.07 45.90
CA ALA A 84 10.75 0.85 46.31
C ALA A 84 9.41 0.52 45.63
N ASN A 85 9.44 0.19 44.32
CA ASN A 85 8.27 0.28 43.46
C ASN A 85 7.73 -1.07 42.93
N SER A 86 8.47 -2.18 43.04
CA SER A 86 8.04 -3.49 42.51
C SER A 86 7.94 -4.62 43.55
N GLN A 87 8.29 -4.37 44.82
CA GLN A 87 8.48 -5.42 45.83
C GLN A 87 7.26 -6.33 46.05
N GLU A 88 6.04 -5.80 45.90
CA GLU A 88 4.80 -6.57 45.99
C GLU A 88 4.67 -7.63 44.87
N LEU A 89 5.14 -7.32 43.66
CA LEU A 89 5.03 -8.18 42.48
C LEU A 89 5.89 -9.44 42.59
N TRP A 90 7.04 -9.38 43.27
CA TRP A 90 8.00 -10.49 43.33
C TRP A 90 7.37 -11.76 43.92
N SER A 91 6.41 -11.58 44.84
CA SER A 91 5.67 -12.67 45.50
C SER A 91 4.85 -13.53 44.52
N LEU A 92 4.32 -12.91 43.46
CA LEU A 92 3.50 -13.56 42.43
C LEU A 92 4.34 -14.52 41.58
N TYR A 93 5.57 -14.10 41.26
CA TYR A 93 6.47 -14.81 40.34
C TYR A 93 7.51 -15.69 41.06
N LYS A 94 7.57 -15.68 42.41
CA LYS A 94 8.64 -16.33 43.19
C LYS A 94 8.90 -17.80 42.85
N LYS A 95 7.89 -18.53 42.37
CA LYS A 95 7.97 -19.98 42.07
C LYS A 95 7.78 -20.36 40.60
N CYS A 96 7.54 -19.39 39.72
CA CYS A 96 7.48 -19.66 38.28
C CYS A 96 8.88 -20.04 37.76
N SER A 97 8.93 -20.80 36.67
CA SER A 97 10.20 -21.00 35.96
C SER A 97 10.54 -19.77 35.15
N PHE A 98 11.79 -19.32 35.20
CA PHE A 98 12.16 -18.00 34.67
C PHE A 98 13.46 -18.03 33.85
N LYS A 99 13.71 -16.98 33.09
CA LYS A 99 15.04 -16.62 32.56
C LYS A 99 15.31 -15.13 32.70
N PHE A 100 16.59 -14.78 32.69
CA PHE A 100 17.05 -13.40 32.55
C PHE A 100 17.71 -13.22 31.18
N THR A 101 17.50 -12.06 30.57
CA THR A 101 18.19 -11.60 29.36
C THR A 101 18.71 -10.17 29.54
N VAL A 102 19.67 -9.77 28.70
CA VAL A 102 20.26 -8.42 28.71
C VAL A 102 20.22 -7.86 27.28
N ASP A 103 19.64 -6.69 27.11
CA ASP A 103 19.56 -5.97 25.83
C ASP A 103 20.39 -4.69 25.90
N CYS A 104 21.58 -4.73 25.30
CA CYS A 104 22.47 -3.58 25.20
C CYS A 104 22.22 -2.83 23.89
N PHE A 105 21.68 -1.61 23.98
CA PHE A 105 21.61 -0.68 22.85
C PHE A 105 22.87 0.20 22.83
N GLN A 106 23.51 0.32 21.66
CA GLN A 106 24.81 0.98 21.42
C GLN A 106 26.03 0.42 22.17
N ASN A 107 25.93 -0.79 22.73
CA ASN A 107 27.09 -1.53 23.26
C ASN A 107 26.85 -3.05 23.22
N THR A 108 27.83 -3.85 23.62
CA THR A 108 27.69 -5.29 23.86
C THR A 108 28.31 -5.68 25.21
N ARG A 109 27.86 -6.79 25.79
CA ARG A 109 28.45 -7.39 27.01
C ARG A 109 28.71 -8.86 26.79
N SER A 110 29.83 -9.37 27.29
CA SER A 110 30.14 -10.79 27.28
C SER A 110 29.20 -11.59 28.19
N THR A 111 29.06 -12.89 27.92
CA THR A 111 28.26 -13.81 28.75
C THR A 111 28.70 -13.83 30.22
N THR A 112 29.98 -13.54 30.50
CA THR A 112 30.53 -13.43 31.85
C THR A 112 30.01 -12.19 32.57
N GLU A 113 30.01 -11.03 31.89
CA GLU A 113 29.49 -9.77 32.44
C GLU A 113 27.97 -9.82 32.59
N GLN A 114 27.25 -10.34 31.60
CA GLN A 114 25.79 -10.56 31.71
C GLN A 114 25.45 -11.44 32.92
N ARG A 115 26.20 -12.54 33.15
CA ARG A 115 25.99 -13.38 34.34
C ARG A 115 26.34 -12.67 35.63
N ALA A 116 27.42 -11.89 35.68
CA ALA A 116 27.78 -11.11 36.86
C ALA A 116 26.64 -10.14 37.23
N LEU A 117 26.18 -9.37 36.25
CA LEU A 117 25.09 -8.42 36.35
C LEU A 117 23.77 -9.07 36.82
N ILE A 118 23.37 -10.19 36.22
CA ILE A 118 22.15 -10.93 36.61
C ILE A 118 22.20 -11.37 38.09
N ASN A 119 23.38 -11.71 38.62
CA ASN A 119 23.52 -12.11 40.03
C ASN A 119 23.31 -10.93 41.02
N GLU A 120 23.37 -9.67 40.57
CA GLU A 120 23.12 -8.51 41.42
C GLU A 120 21.62 -8.42 41.81
N PHE A 121 20.73 -8.92 40.93
CA PHE A 121 19.28 -9.01 41.13
C PHE A 121 18.85 -10.17 42.07
N ARG A 122 19.79 -10.88 42.71
CA ARG A 122 19.51 -11.99 43.65
C ARG A 122 18.57 -11.64 44.82
N TYR A 123 18.40 -10.36 45.13
CA TYR A 123 17.47 -9.90 46.18
C TYR A 123 15.99 -10.05 45.82
N LEU A 124 15.66 -10.41 44.57
CA LEU A 124 14.31 -10.81 44.16
C LEU A 124 13.90 -12.19 44.73
N GLU A 125 14.87 -12.98 45.20
CA GLU A 125 14.69 -14.30 45.81
C GLU A 125 13.85 -15.32 45.02
N PHE A 126 13.85 -15.30 43.69
CA PHE A 126 13.10 -16.29 42.91
C PHE A 126 13.60 -17.73 43.19
N GLU A 127 12.69 -18.59 43.63
CA GLU A 127 12.89 -19.99 44.04
C GLU A 127 12.63 -20.99 42.89
N GLY A 128 12.01 -20.53 41.80
CA GLY A 128 11.65 -21.38 40.65
C GLY A 128 12.83 -21.80 39.76
N PRO A 129 12.65 -22.81 38.89
CA PRO A 129 13.74 -23.35 38.09
C PRO A 129 14.07 -22.46 36.88
N ILE A 130 15.35 -22.22 36.65
CA ILE A 130 15.82 -21.44 35.49
C ILE A 130 15.68 -22.27 34.21
N LYS A 131 14.95 -21.76 33.21
CA LYS A 131 14.72 -22.40 31.90
C LYS A 131 15.17 -21.49 30.75
N MET A 132 16.21 -21.85 30.01
CA MET A 132 16.67 -21.04 28.87
C MET A 132 15.72 -21.05 27.66
N LYS A 133 14.76 -21.98 27.61
CA LYS A 133 13.67 -22.05 26.61
C LYS A 133 12.40 -22.50 27.32
N GLY A 134 11.25 -21.92 26.99
CA GLY A 134 9.96 -22.27 27.62
C GLY A 134 9.91 -21.99 29.12
N ALA A 135 10.58 -20.93 29.57
CA ALA A 135 10.28 -20.27 30.84
C ALA A 135 8.84 -19.78 30.87
N ASP A 136 8.25 -19.71 32.05
CA ASP A 136 6.90 -19.17 32.24
C ASP A 136 6.98 -17.63 32.28
N GLU A 137 8.08 -17.07 32.80
CA GLU A 137 8.39 -15.63 32.79
C GLU A 137 9.80 -15.33 32.23
N GLU A 138 9.94 -14.16 31.62
CA GLU A 138 11.24 -13.61 31.22
C GLU A 138 11.46 -12.22 31.81
N PHE A 139 12.63 -12.02 32.42
CA PHE A 139 13.05 -10.73 32.97
C PHE A 139 14.19 -10.17 32.11
N CYS A 140 14.11 -8.91 31.73
CA CYS A 140 15.10 -8.28 30.87
C CYS A 140 15.74 -7.07 31.57
N ILE A 141 17.06 -6.98 31.47
CA ILE A 141 17.85 -5.82 31.86
C ILE A 141 18.18 -5.07 30.57
N LEU A 142 17.59 -3.90 30.37
CA LEU A 142 17.78 -3.11 29.14
C LEU A 142 18.72 -1.95 29.45
N GLU A 143 19.80 -1.84 28.67
CA GLU A 143 20.79 -0.78 28.76
C GLU A 143 20.73 0.14 27.54
N GLU A 144 20.72 1.44 27.80
CA GLU A 144 20.91 2.48 26.80
C GLU A 144 22.28 3.12 26.98
N TRP A 145 23.17 2.89 26.01
CA TRP A 145 24.48 3.51 25.95
C TRP A 145 24.48 4.70 24.99
N GLN A 146 25.41 5.62 25.20
CA GLN A 146 25.69 6.70 24.24
C GLN A 146 26.36 6.12 23.00
N LEU A 147 26.13 6.73 21.83
CA LEU A 147 26.83 6.37 20.60
C LEU A 147 28.35 6.52 20.81
N ASP A 148 29.11 5.56 20.28
CA ASP A 148 30.57 5.48 20.44
C ASP A 148 31.07 5.52 21.90
N ALA A 149 30.27 5.02 22.87
CA ALA A 149 30.63 4.99 24.29
C ALA A 149 32.04 4.42 24.54
N ALA A 150 32.42 3.35 23.82
CA ALA A 150 33.74 2.73 23.92
C ALA A 150 34.88 3.68 23.48
N ALA A 151 34.69 4.45 22.41
CA ALA A 151 35.68 5.42 21.92
C ALA A 151 35.81 6.62 22.86
N HIS A 152 34.69 7.05 23.45
CA HIS A 152 34.63 8.09 24.48
C HIS A 152 35.09 7.62 25.88
N GLY A 153 35.47 6.35 26.04
CA GLY A 153 35.93 5.77 27.30
C GLY A 153 34.84 5.62 28.38
N ILE A 154 33.56 5.70 27.98
CA ILE A 154 32.38 5.58 28.83
C ILE A 154 32.19 4.10 29.21
N LYS A 155 32.13 3.81 30.52
CA LYS A 155 32.11 2.44 31.07
C LYS A 155 30.76 2.00 31.63
N GLU A 156 29.80 2.93 31.69
CA GLU A 156 28.47 2.72 32.24
C GLU A 156 27.41 3.24 31.26
N PRO A 157 26.25 2.56 31.14
CA PRO A 157 25.14 3.02 30.33
C PRO A 157 24.55 4.33 30.86
N SER A 158 24.01 5.17 29.98
CA SER A 158 23.32 6.42 30.33
C SER A 158 21.95 6.21 30.99
N ARG A 159 21.32 5.05 30.74
CA ARG A 159 20.05 4.65 31.37
C ARG A 159 19.96 3.12 31.42
N VAL A 160 19.43 2.60 32.53
CA VAL A 160 19.20 1.17 32.77
C VAL A 160 17.75 0.96 33.21
N ILE A 161 17.15 -0.14 32.74
CA ILE A 161 15.75 -0.47 32.97
C ILE A 161 15.67 -1.96 33.31
N PHE A 162 14.82 -2.31 34.29
CA PHE A 162 14.46 -3.69 34.57
C PHE A 162 12.97 -3.88 34.31
N GLY A 163 12.62 -4.92 33.56
CA GLY A 163 11.23 -5.21 33.25
C GLY A 163 10.95 -6.67 32.94
N ARG A 164 9.68 -7.06 33.15
CA ARG A 164 9.17 -8.40 32.87
C ARG A 164 8.56 -8.41 31.47
N PHE A 165 8.97 -9.35 30.63
CA PHE A 165 8.51 -9.49 29.25
C PHE A 165 7.02 -9.85 29.18
N LEU A 166 6.26 -9.11 28.37
CA LEU A 166 4.82 -9.32 28.19
C LEU A 166 4.47 -9.87 26.81
N GLY A 167 5.31 -9.62 25.80
CA GLY A 167 5.09 -10.10 24.46
C GLY A 167 6.17 -9.64 23.47
N ALA A 168 6.31 -10.40 22.39
CA ALA A 168 7.09 -10.05 21.21
C ALA A 168 6.16 -9.81 20.02
N SER A 169 6.68 -9.13 19.00
CA SER A 169 6.03 -8.96 17.71
C SER A 169 6.23 -10.16 16.78
N GLU A 170 5.27 -10.42 15.89
CA GLU A 170 5.39 -11.38 14.77
C GLU A 170 6.26 -10.87 13.59
N ARG A 171 7.25 -9.99 13.85
CA ARG A 171 8.13 -9.34 12.85
C ARG A 171 8.78 -10.31 11.85
N ASP A 172 9.04 -11.56 12.23
CA ASP A 172 9.61 -12.59 11.35
C ASP A 172 8.79 -12.78 10.05
N ILE A 173 7.52 -12.35 10.04
CA ILE A 173 6.66 -12.30 8.87
C ILE A 173 7.21 -11.45 7.71
N VAL A 174 8.05 -10.44 7.97
CA VAL A 174 8.76 -9.68 6.92
C VAL A 174 9.58 -10.64 6.04
N GLY A 175 10.21 -11.64 6.66
CA GLY A 175 10.97 -12.69 5.96
C GLY A 175 10.13 -13.65 5.10
N LYS A 176 8.80 -13.70 5.29
CA LYS A 176 7.84 -14.40 4.41
C LYS A 176 7.55 -13.60 3.14
N TYR A 177 7.38 -12.27 3.27
CA TYR A 177 6.91 -11.41 2.19
C TYR A 177 8.03 -10.72 1.38
N ASP A 178 9.27 -10.79 1.86
CA ASP A 178 10.53 -10.49 1.16
C ASP A 178 10.44 -10.60 -0.37
N LEU A 179 10.73 -9.49 -1.07
CA LEU A 179 10.64 -9.39 -2.52
C LEU A 179 11.54 -10.38 -3.26
N LYS A 180 12.71 -10.74 -2.69
CA LYS A 180 13.63 -11.73 -3.28
C LYS A 180 13.05 -13.15 -3.33
N LYS A 181 11.92 -13.38 -2.64
CA LYS A 181 11.21 -14.66 -2.59
C LYS A 181 9.85 -14.62 -3.29
N ARG A 182 9.42 -13.47 -3.82
CA ARG A 182 8.10 -13.30 -4.44
C ARG A 182 8.12 -13.73 -5.90
N LYS A 183 7.15 -14.53 -6.32
CA LYS A 183 7.07 -15.09 -7.69
C LYS A 183 6.89 -14.03 -8.78
N TYR A 184 6.27 -12.90 -8.46
CA TYR A 184 6.02 -11.83 -9.41
C TYR A 184 6.26 -10.44 -8.79
N ILE A 185 7.16 -9.69 -9.43
CA ILE A 185 7.60 -8.33 -9.07
C ILE A 185 7.80 -7.50 -10.35
N SER A 186 7.85 -6.18 -10.17
CA SER A 186 8.19 -5.14 -11.15
C SER A 186 9.21 -4.17 -10.53
N THR A 187 9.82 -3.32 -11.35
CA THR A 187 10.69 -2.21 -10.92
C THR A 187 10.03 -1.17 -10.01
N THR A 188 8.70 -1.21 -9.90
CA THR A 188 7.85 -0.36 -9.04
C THR A 188 7.21 -1.11 -7.87
N SER A 189 7.65 -2.34 -7.58
CA SER A 189 7.15 -3.11 -6.43
C SER A 189 7.61 -2.52 -5.09
N MET A 190 6.64 -2.03 -4.29
CA MET A 190 6.90 -1.50 -2.95
C MET A 190 7.46 -2.57 -2.00
N ASP A 191 8.41 -2.15 -1.15
CA ASP A 191 9.05 -2.95 -0.10
C ASP A 191 8.05 -3.62 0.86
N SER A 192 8.39 -4.82 1.32
CA SER A 192 7.54 -5.67 2.15
C SER A 192 7.51 -5.28 3.63
N GLU A 193 8.57 -4.72 4.22
CA GLU A 193 8.52 -4.19 5.59
C GLU A 193 7.59 -2.97 5.62
N LEU A 194 7.80 -2.03 4.71
CA LEU A 194 7.01 -0.80 4.63
C LEU A 194 5.58 -1.02 4.12
N ALA A 195 5.31 -2.00 3.26
CA ALA A 195 3.94 -2.35 2.90
C ALA A 195 3.14 -2.87 4.10
N LEU A 196 3.74 -3.72 4.95
CA LEU A 196 3.12 -4.20 6.19
C LEU A 196 2.94 -3.06 7.21
N VAL A 197 3.95 -2.20 7.40
CA VAL A 197 3.83 -1.00 8.26
C VAL A 197 2.71 -0.08 7.76
N THR A 198 2.61 0.15 6.45
CA THR A 198 1.54 1.00 5.88
C THR A 198 0.16 0.36 6.10
N ALA A 199 0.02 -0.97 5.90
CA ALA A 199 -1.22 -1.68 6.18
C ALA A 199 -1.63 -1.63 7.67
N ASN A 200 -0.65 -1.68 8.58
CA ASN A 200 -0.88 -1.42 10.01
C ASN A 200 -1.38 0.01 10.28
N ILE A 201 -0.67 1.03 9.77
CA ILE A 201 -1.01 2.45 9.95
C ILE A 201 -2.39 2.79 9.36
N THR A 202 -2.81 2.11 8.29
CA THR A 202 -4.12 2.26 7.65
C THR A 202 -5.22 1.39 8.29
N LEU A 203 -4.94 0.70 9.39
CA LEU A 203 -5.88 -0.14 10.15
C LEU A 203 -6.46 -1.34 9.37
N ALA A 204 -5.68 -1.98 8.50
CA ALA A 204 -6.07 -3.23 7.83
C ALA A 204 -6.39 -4.33 8.86
N ALA A 205 -7.53 -5.00 8.70
CA ALA A 205 -8.06 -5.98 9.66
C ALA A 205 -9.11 -6.90 9.01
N PRO A 206 -9.49 -8.03 9.64
CA PRO A 206 -10.59 -8.87 9.17
C PRO A 206 -11.91 -8.13 9.00
N ALA A 207 -12.72 -8.58 8.04
CA ALA A 207 -14.02 -8.02 7.67
C ALA A 207 -14.03 -6.55 7.18
N LYS A 208 -12.86 -5.98 6.87
CA LYS A 208 -12.70 -4.66 6.25
C LYS A 208 -12.46 -4.73 4.74
N LEU A 209 -12.90 -3.71 4.01
CA LEU A 209 -12.69 -3.54 2.57
C LEU A 209 -11.54 -2.56 2.28
N PHE A 210 -10.53 -3.00 1.55
CA PHE A 210 -9.33 -2.23 1.24
C PHE A 210 -9.12 -2.08 -0.27
N TYR A 211 -8.57 -0.95 -0.71
CA TYR A 211 -8.36 -0.64 -2.12
C TYR A 211 -7.03 0.07 -2.41
N ASP A 212 -6.40 -0.30 -3.52
CA ASP A 212 -5.19 0.34 -4.03
C ASP A 212 -5.40 0.83 -5.48
N PRO A 213 -5.52 2.15 -5.74
CA PRO A 213 -5.72 2.69 -7.08
C PRO A 213 -4.49 2.67 -8.00
N PHE A 214 -3.31 2.28 -7.51
CA PHE A 214 -2.05 2.21 -8.27
C PHE A 214 -1.33 0.88 -7.99
N VAL A 215 -2.06 -0.21 -8.19
CA VAL A 215 -1.78 -1.50 -7.53
C VAL A 215 -0.49 -2.18 -7.98
N GLY A 216 0.00 -1.92 -9.20
CA GLY A 216 1.20 -2.56 -9.74
C GLY A 216 1.13 -4.10 -9.62
N THR A 217 2.07 -4.69 -8.89
CA THR A 217 2.15 -6.15 -8.62
C THR A 217 1.46 -6.61 -7.33
N GLY A 218 0.79 -5.70 -6.62
CA GLY A 218 -0.04 -6.00 -5.45
C GLY A 218 0.65 -5.95 -4.08
N SER A 219 1.74 -5.19 -3.89
CA SER A 219 2.42 -5.11 -2.58
C SER A 219 1.50 -4.69 -1.42
N PHE A 220 0.72 -3.61 -1.55
CA PHE A 220 -0.21 -3.20 -0.48
C PHE A 220 -1.40 -4.16 -0.32
N PRO A 221 -2.08 -4.64 -1.39
CA PRO A 221 -3.10 -5.68 -1.25
C PRO A 221 -2.61 -6.95 -0.54
N VAL A 222 -1.41 -7.46 -0.85
CA VAL A 222 -0.83 -8.63 -0.16
C VAL A 222 -0.59 -8.35 1.33
N ALA A 223 -0.14 -7.14 1.69
CA ALA A 223 0.04 -6.74 3.08
C ALA A 223 -1.30 -6.56 3.83
N CYS A 224 -2.32 -5.99 3.19
CA CYS A 224 -3.66 -5.85 3.77
C CYS A 224 -4.34 -7.21 3.96
N ALA A 225 -4.21 -8.09 2.98
CA ALA A 225 -4.69 -9.47 3.00
C ALA A 225 -3.98 -10.33 4.07
N HIS A 226 -2.69 -10.10 4.33
CA HIS A 226 -2.00 -10.74 5.45
C HIS A 226 -2.68 -10.40 6.80
N PHE A 227 -3.10 -9.15 7.00
CA PHE A 227 -3.87 -8.73 8.18
C PHE A 227 -5.39 -9.03 8.07
N GLY A 228 -5.82 -9.82 7.08
CA GLY A 228 -7.17 -10.34 6.95
C GLY A 228 -8.18 -9.45 6.24
N ALA A 229 -7.78 -8.27 5.75
CA ALA A 229 -8.67 -7.39 4.98
C ALA A 229 -8.95 -7.96 3.59
N LEU A 230 -10.15 -7.72 3.05
CA LEU A 230 -10.47 -8.05 1.66
C LEU A 230 -9.93 -6.93 0.76
N ALA A 231 -8.89 -7.25 0.00
CA ALA A 231 -8.11 -6.26 -0.76
C ALA A 231 -8.44 -6.29 -2.25
N PHE A 232 -8.84 -5.14 -2.77
CA PHE A 232 -9.00 -4.84 -4.19
C PHE A 232 -7.88 -3.93 -4.67
N GLY A 233 -7.71 -3.82 -5.99
CA GLY A 233 -6.90 -2.74 -6.56
C GLY A 233 -7.15 -2.50 -8.04
N SER A 234 -6.59 -1.42 -8.55
CA SER A 234 -6.59 -1.11 -9.97
C SER A 234 -5.27 -0.53 -10.44
N ASP A 235 -5.03 -0.59 -11.74
CA ASP A 235 -3.95 0.13 -12.39
C ASP A 235 -4.42 0.68 -13.74
N ILE A 236 -3.88 1.83 -14.17
CA ILE A 236 -4.10 2.33 -15.52
C ILE A 236 -3.32 1.49 -16.54
N ASP A 237 -2.26 0.79 -16.12
CA ASP A 237 -1.51 -0.17 -16.93
C ASP A 237 -1.71 -1.63 -16.46
N GLY A 238 -2.72 -2.28 -17.05
CA GLY A 238 -3.03 -3.68 -16.78
C GLY A 238 -1.90 -4.69 -17.10
N ARG A 239 -0.76 -4.28 -17.66
CA ARG A 239 0.42 -5.16 -17.79
C ARG A 239 0.98 -5.57 -16.42
N SER A 240 1.06 -4.63 -15.47
CA SER A 240 1.52 -4.89 -14.10
C SER A 240 0.57 -5.78 -13.30
N ILE A 241 -0.72 -5.81 -13.66
CA ILE A 241 -1.70 -6.74 -13.07
C ILE A 241 -1.57 -8.14 -13.70
N ARG A 242 -1.56 -8.21 -15.05
CA ARG A 242 -1.62 -9.47 -15.81
C ARG A 242 -0.31 -10.26 -15.86
N GLY A 243 0.85 -9.59 -15.80
CA GLY A 243 2.17 -10.22 -15.85
C GLY A 243 2.41 -11.10 -17.10
N LYS A 244 3.27 -12.14 -16.95
CA LYS A 244 3.51 -13.20 -17.96
C LYS A 244 2.93 -14.52 -17.41
N GLU A 245 1.88 -15.06 -18.05
CA GLU A 245 1.15 -16.28 -17.69
C GLU A 245 0.95 -16.53 -16.17
N LYS A 246 1.84 -17.36 -15.58
CA LYS A 246 1.81 -17.93 -14.24
C LYS A 246 2.44 -17.00 -13.19
N ARG A 247 3.10 -15.91 -13.63
CA ARG A 247 3.68 -14.85 -12.80
C ARG A 247 2.88 -13.56 -13.04
N ASN A 248 1.93 -13.30 -12.15
CA ASN A 248 0.98 -12.18 -12.20
C ASN A 248 0.56 -11.75 -10.77
N LEU A 249 -0.22 -10.68 -10.63
CA LEU A 249 -0.64 -10.17 -9.31
C LEU A 249 -1.35 -11.25 -8.46
N HIS A 250 -2.30 -11.97 -9.05
CA HIS A 250 -3.03 -13.04 -8.36
C HIS A 250 -2.11 -14.21 -7.93
N SER A 251 -1.06 -14.51 -8.69
CA SER A 251 -0.08 -15.55 -8.37
C SER A 251 0.67 -15.29 -7.04
N ASN A 252 0.81 -14.02 -6.64
CA ASN A 252 1.35 -13.64 -5.34
C ASN A 252 0.39 -14.01 -4.19
N PHE A 253 -0.92 -13.80 -4.37
CA PHE A 253 -1.93 -14.25 -3.41
C PHE A 253 -1.96 -15.78 -3.28
N VAL A 254 -1.86 -16.51 -4.41
CA VAL A 254 -1.74 -17.97 -4.43
C VAL A 254 -0.47 -18.44 -3.70
N GLN A 255 0.68 -17.77 -3.91
CA GLN A 255 1.93 -18.10 -3.22
C GLN A 255 1.80 -18.00 -1.70
N TYR A 256 1.17 -16.95 -1.19
CA TYR A 256 1.17 -16.67 0.25
C TYR A 256 -0.01 -17.29 1.03
N GLY A 257 -0.92 -17.98 0.34
CA GLY A 257 -2.13 -18.58 0.92
C GLY A 257 -3.26 -17.58 1.18
N LEU A 258 -3.30 -16.47 0.44
CA LEU A 258 -4.15 -15.29 0.71
C LEU A 258 -5.35 -15.14 -0.24
N THR A 259 -5.63 -16.14 -1.10
CA THR A 259 -6.68 -16.02 -2.14
C THR A 259 -8.08 -15.70 -1.59
N ASN A 260 -8.37 -16.07 -0.33
CA ASN A 260 -9.64 -15.76 0.35
C ASN A 260 -9.75 -14.29 0.78
N GLN A 261 -8.67 -13.51 0.65
CA GLN A 261 -8.56 -12.08 0.92
C GLN A 261 -8.27 -11.28 -0.37
N PHE A 262 -8.16 -11.95 -1.52
CA PHE A 262 -8.15 -11.30 -2.82
C PHE A 262 -9.58 -10.94 -3.20
N GLY A 263 -9.88 -9.65 -3.34
CA GLY A 263 -11.15 -9.15 -3.84
C GLY A 263 -11.21 -9.29 -5.36
N ASP A 264 -10.54 -8.38 -6.05
CA ASP A 264 -10.26 -8.44 -7.49
C ASP A 264 -9.15 -7.42 -7.86
N SER A 265 -8.61 -7.49 -9.07
CA SER A 265 -7.69 -6.49 -9.63
C SER A 265 -8.04 -6.15 -11.08
N PHE A 266 -8.42 -4.91 -11.35
CA PHE A 266 -8.97 -4.48 -12.65
C PHE A 266 -8.23 -3.28 -13.26
N VAL A 267 -8.42 -3.03 -14.56
CA VAL A 267 -7.81 -1.86 -15.23
C VAL A 267 -8.70 -0.64 -15.03
N ALA A 268 -8.15 0.43 -14.45
CA ALA A 268 -8.86 1.70 -14.28
C ALA A 268 -7.90 2.89 -14.16
N ASP A 269 -8.40 4.07 -14.50
CA ASP A 269 -7.79 5.36 -14.18
C ASP A 269 -8.56 5.94 -12.98
N LEU A 270 -7.84 6.38 -11.94
CA LEU A 270 -8.43 6.97 -10.73
C LEU A 270 -9.36 8.15 -11.07
N THR A 271 -8.94 9.01 -12.01
CA THR A 271 -9.70 10.20 -12.45
C THR A 271 -10.91 9.86 -13.32
N ASN A 272 -11.04 8.60 -13.75
CA ASN A 272 -12.14 8.07 -14.57
C ASN A 272 -12.61 6.70 -14.02
N THR A 273 -12.69 6.57 -12.69
CA THR A 273 -12.88 5.27 -12.03
C THR A 273 -14.24 4.62 -12.34
N PRO A 274 -14.29 3.30 -12.62
CA PRO A 274 -15.55 2.57 -12.79
C PRO A 274 -16.26 2.26 -11.45
N LEU A 275 -15.62 2.58 -10.32
CA LEU A 275 -16.19 2.36 -8.99
C LEU A 275 -17.38 3.29 -8.72
N ARG A 276 -18.39 2.78 -8.02
CA ARG A 276 -19.53 3.58 -7.57
C ARG A 276 -19.04 4.64 -6.57
N CYS A 277 -19.37 5.91 -6.83
CA CYS A 277 -19.24 6.98 -5.84
C CYS A 277 -20.17 6.69 -4.64
N ALA A 278 -19.59 6.08 -3.59
CA ALA A 278 -20.24 5.69 -2.35
C ALA A 278 -19.16 5.36 -1.31
N ARG A 279 -19.47 5.52 -0.02
CA ARG A 279 -18.59 5.09 1.07
C ARG A 279 -18.59 3.57 1.14
N LEU A 280 -17.45 2.97 0.79
CA LEU A 280 -17.27 1.53 0.65
C LEU A 280 -16.02 1.02 1.36
N PHE A 281 -14.93 1.81 1.36
CA PHE A 281 -13.62 1.35 1.82
C PHE A 281 -13.35 1.75 3.27
N ASP A 282 -12.86 0.80 4.07
CA ASP A 282 -12.26 1.07 5.38
C ASP A 282 -10.88 1.71 5.25
N GLY A 283 -10.15 1.36 4.18
CA GLY A 283 -8.84 1.92 3.92
C GLY A 283 -8.43 1.93 2.45
N ILE A 284 -7.63 2.93 2.11
CA ILE A 284 -7.00 3.11 0.78
C ILE A 284 -5.49 3.21 0.99
N LEU A 285 -4.71 2.44 0.24
CA LEU A 285 -3.24 2.52 0.22
C LEU A 285 -2.74 2.70 -1.20
N CYS A 286 -1.71 3.52 -1.42
CA CYS A 286 -1.03 3.55 -2.72
C CYS A 286 0.38 4.17 -2.68
N ASP A 287 1.15 3.92 -3.74
CA ASP A 287 2.43 4.57 -4.06
C ASP A 287 2.32 5.12 -5.51
N PRO A 288 1.65 6.27 -5.72
CA PRO A 288 1.33 6.79 -7.06
C PRO A 288 2.60 7.14 -7.87
N PRO A 289 2.57 7.12 -9.22
CA PRO A 289 3.76 7.38 -10.03
C PRO A 289 4.34 8.79 -9.85
N TYR A 290 5.57 8.89 -9.34
CA TYR A 290 6.25 10.19 -9.08
C TYR A 290 6.74 10.90 -10.36
N GLY A 291 6.71 10.23 -11.53
CA GLY A 291 7.22 10.76 -12.79
C GLY A 291 8.60 10.23 -13.21
N VAL A 292 9.47 9.84 -12.26
CA VAL A 292 10.88 9.46 -12.50
C VAL A 292 11.02 8.13 -13.26
N ARG A 293 10.51 7.02 -12.70
CA ARG A 293 10.55 5.69 -13.36
C ARG A 293 9.36 5.48 -14.30
N GLU A 294 8.19 5.95 -13.87
CA GLU A 294 6.95 5.87 -14.63
C GLU A 294 6.32 7.26 -14.73
N GLY A 295 6.32 7.82 -15.94
CA GLY A 295 5.66 9.10 -16.21
C GLY A 295 4.16 9.02 -15.97
N LEU A 296 3.65 9.86 -15.06
CA LEU A 296 2.25 9.89 -14.62
C LEU A 296 1.29 10.20 -15.78
N LYS A 297 0.22 9.41 -15.89
CA LYS A 297 -0.77 9.49 -16.98
C LYS A 297 -2.19 9.32 -16.47
N VAL A 298 -3.13 9.93 -17.18
CA VAL A 298 -4.58 9.69 -17.07
C VAL A 298 -5.17 9.43 -18.46
N LEU A 299 -6.42 8.99 -18.53
CA LEU A 299 -7.13 8.83 -19.79
C LEU A 299 -7.33 10.17 -20.50
N GLY A 300 -7.19 10.14 -21.82
CA GLY A 300 -7.39 11.30 -22.68
C GLY A 300 -6.42 11.33 -23.86
N ASN A 301 -6.81 12.11 -24.87
CA ASN A 301 -5.95 12.37 -26.01
C ASN A 301 -4.78 13.26 -25.58
N ARG A 302 -3.56 12.95 -26.05
CA ARG A 302 -2.39 13.83 -25.90
C ARG A 302 -2.53 15.13 -26.67
N ASP A 303 -3.26 15.07 -27.79
CA ASP A 303 -3.55 16.19 -28.65
C ASP A 303 -4.98 16.69 -28.37
N PRO A 304 -5.16 17.87 -27.74
CA PRO A 304 -6.47 18.41 -27.42
C PRO A 304 -7.22 18.97 -28.64
N THR A 305 -6.55 19.12 -29.79
CA THR A 305 -7.17 19.62 -31.03
C THR A 305 -7.91 18.52 -31.80
N LYS A 306 -7.59 17.25 -31.55
CA LYS A 306 -8.24 16.11 -32.19
C LYS A 306 -9.72 16.03 -31.75
N PRO A 307 -10.66 15.94 -32.71
CA PRO A 307 -12.08 15.93 -32.40
C PRO A 307 -12.47 14.70 -31.58
N LYS A 308 -13.36 14.87 -30.60
CA LYS A 308 -13.93 13.79 -29.77
C LYS A 308 -14.99 12.97 -30.53
N VAL A 309 -14.68 12.57 -31.76
CA VAL A 309 -15.56 11.74 -32.60
C VAL A 309 -15.12 10.27 -32.53
N PRO A 310 -16.05 9.30 -32.60
CA PRO A 310 -15.71 7.90 -32.79
C PRO A 310 -14.90 7.70 -34.08
N ILE A 311 -13.70 7.15 -33.96
CA ILE A 311 -12.90 6.71 -35.10
C ILE A 311 -13.46 5.34 -35.55
N MET A 312 -13.67 5.17 -36.86
CA MET A 312 -13.89 3.89 -37.51
C MET A 312 -12.57 3.48 -38.17
N LEU A 313 -12.14 2.22 -38.08
CA LEU A 313 -11.05 1.73 -38.93
C LEU A 313 -11.58 1.33 -40.31
N GLU A 314 -10.69 1.27 -41.30
CA GLU A 314 -11.05 0.91 -42.67
C GLU A 314 -11.45 -0.58 -42.75
N GLY A 315 -12.59 -0.86 -43.38
CA GLY A 315 -13.17 -2.21 -43.47
C GLY A 315 -14.07 -2.62 -42.29
N GLU A 316 -14.16 -1.83 -41.21
CA GLU A 316 -14.90 -2.20 -40.01
C GLU A 316 -16.34 -1.70 -39.95
N THR A 317 -17.17 -2.43 -39.19
CA THR A 317 -18.59 -2.12 -38.95
C THR A 317 -18.86 -1.50 -37.57
N GLN A 318 -17.85 -1.44 -36.69
CA GLN A 318 -17.94 -0.87 -35.35
C GLN A 318 -16.91 0.24 -35.16
N PRO A 319 -17.16 1.21 -34.27
CA PRO A 319 -16.14 2.15 -33.84
C PRO A 319 -14.94 1.44 -33.20
N HIS A 320 -13.73 1.94 -33.49
CA HIS A 320 -12.45 1.44 -32.95
C HIS A 320 -12.45 1.32 -31.41
N HIS A 321 -13.19 2.19 -30.70
CA HIS A 321 -13.29 2.17 -29.24
C HIS A 321 -14.20 1.08 -28.65
N LEU A 322 -14.87 0.27 -29.49
CA LEU A 322 -15.69 -0.89 -29.10
C LEU A 322 -15.04 -2.23 -29.46
N GLN A 323 -13.81 -2.23 -29.99
CA GLN A 323 -13.06 -3.46 -30.24
C GLN A 323 -12.50 -4.05 -28.94
N ASP A 324 -12.44 -5.38 -28.86
CA ASP A 324 -11.83 -6.10 -27.73
C ASP A 324 -10.33 -5.76 -27.53
N ALA A 325 -9.64 -5.38 -28.61
CA ALA A 325 -8.23 -4.98 -28.61
C ALA A 325 -7.99 -3.49 -28.29
N TYR A 326 -9.05 -2.70 -28.06
CA TYR A 326 -8.92 -1.26 -27.88
C TYR A 326 -8.23 -0.88 -26.56
N ILE A 327 -7.08 -0.19 -26.67
CA ILE A 327 -6.40 0.43 -25.53
C ILE A 327 -6.74 1.93 -25.50
N PRO A 328 -7.46 2.42 -24.46
CA PRO A 328 -7.77 3.84 -24.32
C PRO A 328 -6.52 4.74 -24.32
N PRO A 329 -6.53 5.89 -25.03
CA PRO A 329 -5.39 6.78 -25.11
C PRO A 329 -5.07 7.43 -23.76
N LYS A 330 -3.77 7.60 -23.49
CA LYS A 330 -3.24 8.13 -22.23
C LYS A 330 -2.47 9.44 -22.46
N LYS A 331 -2.82 10.50 -21.73
CA LYS A 331 -2.13 11.79 -21.71
C LYS A 331 -1.25 11.93 -20.45
N PRO A 332 -0.13 12.68 -20.49
CA PRO A 332 0.59 13.10 -19.30
C PRO A 332 -0.32 13.87 -18.32
N TYR A 333 0.01 13.83 -17.04
CA TYR A 333 -0.77 14.49 -15.99
C TYR A 333 0.12 15.10 -14.91
N SER A 334 -0.40 16.08 -14.16
CA SER A 334 0.35 16.74 -13.08
C SER A 334 0.34 15.88 -11.83
N PHE A 335 1.51 15.67 -11.21
CA PHE A 335 1.62 14.96 -9.93
C PHE A 335 0.80 15.65 -8.84
N LEU A 336 0.85 16.98 -8.77
CA LEU A 336 0.09 17.75 -7.78
C LEU A 336 -1.44 17.60 -7.97
N ALA A 337 -1.91 17.58 -9.22
CA ALA A 337 -3.34 17.35 -9.50
C ALA A 337 -3.76 15.94 -9.09
N MET A 338 -2.93 14.93 -9.33
CA MET A 338 -3.21 13.56 -8.90
C MET A 338 -3.23 13.42 -7.37
N LEU A 339 -2.43 14.20 -6.63
CA LEU A 339 -2.53 14.22 -5.16
C LEU A 339 -3.90 14.75 -4.71
N ASP A 340 -4.43 15.78 -5.38
CA ASP A 340 -5.79 16.27 -5.13
C ASP A 340 -6.86 15.22 -5.53
N ASP A 341 -6.77 14.62 -6.71
CA ASP A 341 -7.67 13.52 -7.16
C ASP A 341 -7.69 12.34 -6.16
N ILE A 342 -6.55 12.01 -5.56
CA ILE A 342 -6.43 10.97 -4.51
C ILE A 342 -7.17 11.39 -3.23
N LEU A 343 -7.02 12.64 -2.78
CA LEU A 343 -7.74 13.14 -1.60
C LEU A 343 -9.25 13.20 -1.86
N ASP A 344 -9.68 13.66 -3.04
CA ASP A 344 -11.09 13.78 -3.40
C ASP A 344 -11.75 12.41 -3.55
N PHE A 345 -11.07 11.45 -4.21
CA PHE A 345 -11.55 10.06 -4.27
C PHE A 345 -11.67 9.43 -2.87
N ALA A 346 -10.68 9.62 -1.99
CA ALA A 346 -10.77 9.13 -0.61
C ALA A 346 -11.88 9.84 0.19
N ALA A 347 -12.10 11.12 -0.05
CA ALA A 347 -13.19 11.88 0.55
C ALA A 347 -14.60 11.54 0.02
N LEU A 348 -14.70 10.81 -1.09
CA LEU A 348 -15.96 10.27 -1.60
C LEU A 348 -16.17 8.79 -1.21
N SER A 349 -15.09 8.00 -1.12
CA SER A 349 -15.15 6.54 -1.08
C SER A 349 -14.78 5.87 0.25
N LEU A 350 -14.07 6.55 1.16
CA LEU A 350 -13.85 6.03 2.52
C LEU A 350 -15.11 6.08 3.37
N VAL A 351 -15.28 5.11 4.25
CA VAL A 351 -16.22 5.18 5.38
C VAL A 351 -15.75 6.19 6.42
N ASP A 352 -16.66 6.67 7.28
CA ASP A 352 -16.34 7.61 8.36
C ASP A 352 -15.36 6.95 9.35
N ASN A 353 -14.25 7.62 9.67
CA ASN A 353 -13.05 7.10 10.36
C ASN A 353 -12.17 6.11 9.57
N GLY A 354 -12.53 5.77 8.33
CA GLY A 354 -11.63 5.06 7.41
C GLY A 354 -10.37 5.87 7.08
N ARG A 355 -9.30 5.20 6.64
CA ARG A 355 -7.98 5.85 6.44
C ARG A 355 -7.47 5.79 4.99
N LEU A 356 -6.90 6.89 4.53
CA LEU A 356 -6.07 6.96 3.32
C LEU A 356 -4.60 6.98 3.76
N SER A 357 -3.75 6.18 3.14
CA SER A 357 -2.30 6.19 3.32
C SER A 357 -1.60 6.17 1.98
N PHE A 358 -0.95 7.27 1.57
CA PHE A 358 -0.19 7.29 0.33
C PHE A 358 1.24 7.78 0.51
N TRP A 359 2.09 7.34 -0.40
CA TRP A 359 3.49 7.73 -0.48
C TRP A 359 3.71 8.84 -1.52
N MET A 360 4.57 9.80 -1.20
CA MET A 360 4.96 10.87 -2.13
C MET A 360 6.42 11.29 -1.89
N PRO A 361 7.16 11.76 -2.91
CA PRO A 361 8.50 12.29 -2.74
C PRO A 361 8.45 13.58 -1.92
N THR A 362 9.52 13.89 -1.18
CA THR A 362 9.60 15.10 -0.36
C THR A 362 9.84 16.36 -1.16
N ALA A 363 10.47 16.23 -2.33
CA ALA A 363 10.81 17.31 -3.24
C ALA A 363 10.52 16.88 -4.68
N ASN A 364 10.44 17.85 -5.59
CA ASN A 364 10.43 17.61 -7.03
C ASN A 364 11.87 17.44 -7.58
N ASP A 365 11.99 17.26 -8.90
CA ASP A 365 13.28 17.14 -9.59
C ASP A 365 14.15 18.43 -9.56
N GLU A 366 13.65 19.51 -8.95
CA GLU A 366 14.35 20.79 -8.74
C GLU A 366 14.72 21.02 -7.26
N ASP A 367 14.71 19.96 -6.43
CA ASP A 367 14.93 19.98 -4.97
C ASP A 367 13.95 20.87 -4.16
N GLN A 368 12.82 21.30 -4.74
CA GLN A 368 11.82 22.11 -4.07
C GLN A 368 10.85 21.24 -3.26
N GLU A 369 10.70 21.53 -1.97
CA GLU A 369 9.82 20.77 -1.09
C GLU A 369 8.36 20.78 -1.57
N ILE A 370 7.81 19.58 -1.80
CA ILE A 370 6.40 19.41 -2.15
C ILE A 370 5.58 19.54 -0.86
N LYS A 371 4.66 20.50 -0.86
CA LYS A 371 3.72 20.71 0.25
C LYS A 371 2.82 19.48 0.42
N ILE A 372 2.53 19.16 1.67
CA ILE A 372 1.53 18.14 2.03
C ILE A 372 0.15 18.65 1.53
N PRO A 373 -0.57 17.90 0.69
CA PRO A 373 -1.89 18.29 0.22
C PRO A 373 -2.91 18.18 1.36
N THR A 374 -4.02 18.92 1.27
CA THR A 374 -5.04 18.95 2.33
C THR A 374 -6.45 19.02 1.73
N HIS A 375 -7.41 18.39 2.42
CA HIS A 375 -8.80 18.31 1.98
C HIS A 375 -9.74 18.44 3.19
N PRO A 376 -10.81 19.26 3.15
CA PRO A 376 -11.65 19.59 4.33
C PRO A 376 -12.28 18.40 5.07
N CYS A 377 -12.49 17.26 4.41
CA CYS A 377 -13.05 16.05 5.00
C CYS A 377 -11.98 15.01 5.44
N LEU A 378 -10.69 15.35 5.43
CA LEU A 378 -9.57 14.45 5.72
C LEU A 378 -8.61 15.08 6.75
N GLU A 379 -8.49 14.45 7.93
CA GLU A 379 -7.58 14.86 9.01
C GLU A 379 -6.25 14.09 8.91
N ILE A 380 -5.10 14.76 8.92
CA ILE A 380 -3.78 14.08 8.90
C ILE A 380 -3.53 13.42 10.26
N THR A 381 -3.35 12.10 10.28
CA THR A 381 -3.01 11.36 11.52
C THR A 381 -1.49 11.20 11.69
N SER A 382 -0.74 11.09 10.60
CA SER A 382 0.71 10.86 10.66
C SER A 382 1.43 11.22 9.35
N VAL A 383 2.66 11.73 9.49
CA VAL A 383 3.60 12.00 8.39
C VAL A 383 4.92 11.31 8.72
N CYS A 384 5.33 10.33 7.90
CA CYS A 384 6.47 9.47 8.19
C CYS A 384 7.48 9.51 7.03
N THR A 385 8.63 10.17 7.23
CA THR A 385 9.68 10.30 6.21
C THR A 385 10.58 9.07 6.16
N GLN A 386 10.73 8.45 4.99
CA GLN A 386 11.84 7.55 4.62
C GLN A 386 12.90 8.36 3.87
N ALA A 387 14.11 8.41 4.43
CA ALA A 387 15.26 9.04 3.78
C ALA A 387 16.13 8.01 3.04
N PHE A 388 16.70 8.44 1.91
CA PHE A 388 17.76 7.77 1.16
C PHE A 388 18.91 8.77 0.93
N ASN A 389 20.05 8.31 0.43
CA ASN A 389 21.27 9.13 0.33
C ASN A 389 21.15 10.38 -0.56
N LYS A 390 20.29 10.34 -1.60
CA LYS A 390 20.11 11.42 -2.59
C LYS A 390 18.69 11.99 -2.64
N TRP A 391 17.72 11.40 -1.96
CA TRP A 391 16.30 11.78 -2.03
C TRP A 391 15.53 11.25 -0.81
N SER A 392 14.31 11.72 -0.60
CA SER A 392 13.42 11.13 0.41
C SER A 392 11.96 11.10 -0.03
N ARG A 393 11.15 10.29 0.64
CA ARG A 393 9.69 10.24 0.48
C ARG A 393 8.99 10.21 1.82
N ARG A 394 7.74 10.67 1.85
CA ARG A 394 6.85 10.64 3.02
C ARG A 394 5.71 9.69 2.74
N LEU A 395 5.45 8.78 3.68
CA LEU A 395 4.11 8.23 3.87
C LEU A 395 3.28 9.29 4.59
N ILE A 396 2.10 9.61 4.07
CA ILE A 396 1.13 10.48 4.73
C ILE A 396 -0.16 9.71 4.90
N THR A 397 -0.66 9.67 6.14
CA THR A 397 -1.92 9.03 6.48
C THR A 397 -2.94 10.06 6.94
N TYR A 398 -4.13 9.94 6.38
CA TYR A 398 -5.31 10.74 6.68
C TYR A 398 -6.42 9.84 7.21
N LYS A 399 -7.25 10.39 8.08
CA LYS A 399 -8.49 9.81 8.55
C LYS A 399 -9.66 10.60 7.95
N ARG A 400 -10.67 9.91 7.41
CA ARG A 400 -11.93 10.55 7.05
C ARG A 400 -12.67 11.01 8.30
N ILE A 401 -12.93 12.30 8.43
CA ILE A 401 -13.83 12.81 9.48
C ILE A 401 -15.31 12.61 9.08
N PRO A 402 -16.22 12.33 10.03
CA PRO A 402 -17.65 12.27 9.76
C PRO A 402 -18.21 13.59 9.25
N ASP A 403 -19.21 13.56 8.37
CA ASP A 403 -19.76 14.77 7.73
C ASP A 403 -20.25 15.83 8.72
N ALA A 404 -20.75 15.40 9.89
CA ALA A 404 -21.22 16.28 10.96
C ALA A 404 -20.09 17.07 11.67
N GLN A 405 -18.83 16.78 11.35
CA GLN A 405 -17.62 17.44 11.87
C GLN A 405 -16.90 18.27 10.78
N VAL A 406 -17.30 18.13 9.51
CA VAL A 406 -16.73 18.89 8.38
C VAL A 406 -17.24 20.33 8.41
N ASP A 407 -16.33 21.31 8.27
CA ASP A 407 -16.71 22.71 8.09
C ASP A 407 -17.28 22.95 6.68
N PRO A 408 -18.58 23.30 6.53
CA PRO A 408 -19.17 23.52 5.22
C PRO A 408 -18.61 24.75 4.49
N ALA A 409 -17.91 25.67 5.18
CA ALA A 409 -17.24 26.80 4.53
C ALA A 409 -16.01 26.35 3.74
N GLN A 410 -15.14 25.54 4.34
CA GLN A 410 -13.91 25.04 3.72
C GLN A 410 -14.20 24.16 2.50
N VAL A 411 -15.26 23.34 2.55
CA VAL A 411 -15.73 22.56 1.38
C VAL A 411 -16.12 23.48 0.23
N ARG A 412 -16.92 24.53 0.49
CA ARG A 412 -17.31 25.50 -0.55
C ARG A 412 -16.11 26.27 -1.12
N GLU A 413 -15.13 26.61 -0.28
CA GLU A 413 -13.90 27.27 -0.71
C GLU A 413 -13.08 26.39 -1.64
N ARG A 414 -12.85 25.12 -1.27
CA ARG A 414 -12.15 24.14 -2.13
C ARG A 414 -12.85 23.98 -3.48
N THR A 415 -14.16 23.70 -3.51
CA THR A 415 -14.92 23.59 -4.77
C THR A 415 -14.91 24.88 -5.61
N THR A 416 -14.86 26.06 -4.97
CA THR A 416 -14.72 27.33 -5.70
C THR A 416 -13.34 27.45 -6.34
N ASN A 417 -12.28 27.07 -5.62
CA ASN A 417 -10.91 27.10 -6.13
C ASN A 417 -10.69 26.10 -7.28
N GLU A 418 -11.23 24.88 -7.17
CA GLU A 418 -11.25 23.88 -8.25
C GLU A 418 -11.91 24.41 -9.52
N LEU A 419 -13.08 25.06 -9.40
CA LEU A 419 -13.79 25.67 -10.52
C LEU A 419 -13.01 26.84 -11.15
N VAL A 420 -12.31 27.66 -10.35
CA VAL A 420 -11.46 28.75 -10.85
C VAL A 420 -10.22 28.20 -11.58
N ILE A 421 -9.59 27.14 -11.07
CA ILE A 421 -8.45 26.48 -11.72
C ILE A 421 -8.90 25.82 -13.03
N GLY A 422 -10.03 25.11 -13.02
CA GLY A 422 -10.58 24.41 -14.19
C GLY A 422 -11.05 25.31 -15.34
N LEU A 423 -11.30 26.61 -15.07
CA LEU A 423 -11.65 27.61 -16.08
C LEU A 423 -10.43 28.30 -16.72
N GLY A 424 -9.22 28.13 -16.16
CA GLY A 424 -7.98 28.66 -16.71
C GLY A 424 -7.72 30.14 -16.41
N SER A 425 -6.44 30.50 -16.30
CA SER A 425 -5.97 31.81 -15.84
C SER A 425 -6.02 32.93 -16.91
N GLU A 426 -6.96 32.88 -17.86
CA GLU A 426 -7.17 33.93 -18.88
C GLU A 426 -8.46 34.74 -18.69
N VAL A 427 -9.17 34.56 -17.58
CA VAL A 427 -10.28 35.44 -17.19
C VAL A 427 -9.72 36.70 -16.50
N PHE A 428 -9.65 37.81 -17.25
CA PHE A 428 -9.37 39.14 -16.69
C PHE A 428 -10.33 39.46 -15.52
N PRO A 429 -9.92 40.26 -14.51
CA PRO A 429 -10.64 40.44 -13.26
C PRO A 429 -11.91 41.30 -13.38
N ALA A 430 -12.93 40.78 -14.06
CA ALA A 430 -14.32 41.18 -13.91
C ALA A 430 -14.81 40.65 -12.56
N ALA A 431 -15.13 41.55 -11.63
CA ALA A 431 -15.33 41.22 -10.22
C ALA A 431 -16.34 40.09 -9.98
N VAL A 432 -15.90 39.04 -9.27
CA VAL A 432 -16.76 38.00 -8.72
C VAL A 432 -17.61 38.61 -7.60
N PHE A 433 -18.75 39.19 -7.97
CA PHE A 433 -19.72 39.70 -7.01
C PHE A 433 -20.39 38.51 -6.30
N VAL A 434 -19.94 38.25 -5.06
CA VAL A 434 -20.66 37.37 -4.14
C VAL A 434 -22.02 38.00 -3.84
N VAL A 435 -23.05 37.51 -4.51
CA VAL A 435 -24.43 37.93 -4.27
C VAL A 435 -24.90 37.33 -2.94
N THR A 436 -24.78 38.12 -1.87
CA THR A 436 -25.50 37.85 -0.62
C THR A 436 -27.01 37.93 -0.89
N SER A 437 -27.76 37.00 -0.31
CA SER A 437 -29.06 36.58 -0.84
C SER A 437 -30.15 37.66 -0.88
N PRO A 438 -30.87 37.80 -2.01
CA PRO A 438 -32.28 38.16 -2.02
C PRO A 438 -33.17 36.89 -1.95
N VAL A 439 -34.37 37.02 -1.38
CA VAL A 439 -35.31 35.90 -1.18
C VAL A 439 -35.83 35.34 -2.49
N LEU A 440 -35.67 34.03 -2.71
CA LEU A 440 -36.23 33.33 -3.87
C LEU A 440 -37.73 33.07 -3.67
N PHE A 441 -38.58 33.72 -4.47
CA PHE A 441 -40.01 33.38 -4.53
C PHE A 441 -40.23 32.25 -5.54
N VAL A 442 -40.53 31.06 -5.04
CA VAL A 442 -40.87 29.87 -5.85
C VAL A 442 -42.38 29.68 -5.82
N SER A 443 -43.03 29.75 -6.99
CA SER A 443 -44.43 29.36 -7.13
C SER A 443 -44.57 27.83 -7.07
N PRO A 444 -45.66 27.27 -6.49
CA PRO A 444 -45.87 25.83 -6.44
C PRO A 444 -45.94 25.22 -7.86
N PRO A 445 -45.45 23.98 -8.06
CA PRO A 445 -45.33 23.38 -9.39
C PRO A 445 -46.71 23.11 -9.99
N THR A 446 -46.91 23.58 -11.23
CA THR A 446 -48.07 23.19 -12.05
C THR A 446 -47.66 22.02 -12.92
N VAL A 447 -48.37 20.89 -12.83
CA VAL A 447 -48.06 19.68 -13.61
C VAL A 447 -48.74 19.77 -14.98
N LEU A 448 -47.93 19.62 -16.03
CA LEU A 448 -48.34 19.29 -17.40
C LEU A 448 -47.46 18.12 -17.87
N ASP A 449 -47.97 17.31 -18.79
CA ASP A 449 -47.54 15.91 -18.97
C ASP A 449 -46.02 15.69 -19.00
N ASN A 450 -45.54 14.95 -18.00
CA ASN A 450 -44.15 14.48 -17.81
C ASN A 450 -43.05 15.54 -17.64
N PHE A 451 -43.36 16.82 -17.39
CA PHE A 451 -42.34 17.83 -17.07
C PHE A 451 -42.68 18.70 -15.85
N PHE A 452 -41.67 18.97 -15.02
CA PHE A 452 -41.73 20.01 -13.98
C PHE A 452 -41.19 21.33 -14.54
N VAL A 453 -41.97 22.40 -14.45
CA VAL A 453 -41.54 23.76 -14.84
C VAL A 453 -41.42 24.62 -13.58
N VAL A 454 -40.25 25.21 -13.36
CA VAL A 454 -39.98 26.17 -12.28
C VAL A 454 -39.58 27.50 -12.91
N THR A 455 -40.39 28.53 -12.72
CA THR A 455 -40.10 29.88 -13.22
C THR A 455 -39.31 30.68 -12.19
N VAL A 456 -38.11 31.14 -12.57
CA VAL A 456 -37.27 32.01 -11.74
C VAL A 456 -37.29 33.43 -12.31
N LEU A 457 -37.70 34.41 -11.51
CA LEU A 457 -37.78 35.82 -11.88
C LEU A 457 -36.64 36.62 -11.25
N PHE A 458 -35.81 37.24 -12.09
CA PHE A 458 -34.77 38.17 -11.66
C PHE A 458 -35.24 39.63 -11.79
N PRO A 459 -34.98 40.50 -10.81
CA PRO A 459 -35.23 41.94 -10.95
C PRO A 459 -34.21 42.57 -11.93
N PRO A 460 -34.56 43.67 -12.61
CA PRO A 460 -33.64 44.36 -13.52
C PRO A 460 -32.49 45.07 -12.75
N PRO A 461 -31.31 45.22 -13.38
CA PRO A 461 -30.17 45.89 -12.75
C PRO A 461 -30.40 47.40 -12.56
N PRO A 462 -29.77 48.03 -11.54
CA PRO A 462 -29.92 49.46 -11.29
C PRO A 462 -29.24 50.33 -12.36
N VAL A 463 -29.89 51.42 -12.75
CA VAL A 463 -29.38 52.37 -13.74
C VAL A 463 -28.36 53.31 -13.09
N LEU A 464 -27.12 53.30 -13.56
CA LEU A 464 -26.08 54.25 -13.18
C LEU A 464 -26.29 55.60 -13.89
N LEU A 465 -26.65 56.64 -13.13
CA LEU A 465 -26.58 58.03 -13.58
C LEU A 465 -25.11 58.51 -13.52
N ALA A 466 -24.49 58.67 -14.68
CA ALA A 466 -23.13 59.21 -14.78
C ALA A 466 -23.10 60.70 -14.38
N ASN A 467 -22.31 61.04 -13.36
CA ASN A 467 -22.13 62.42 -12.93
C ASN A 467 -21.00 63.08 -13.73
N VAL A 468 -21.31 64.15 -14.46
CA VAL A 468 -20.40 64.77 -15.44
C VAL A 468 -19.56 65.86 -14.78
N ASN A 469 -18.29 65.58 -14.46
CA ASN A 469 -17.22 66.59 -14.30
C ASN A 469 -15.81 65.98 -14.22
N ALA A 470 -15.11 65.90 -15.36
CA ALA A 470 -13.65 65.74 -15.44
C ALA A 470 -13.14 66.30 -16.79
N PRO A 471 -11.99 67.02 -16.84
CA PRO A 471 -11.51 67.64 -18.06
C PRO A 471 -10.78 66.66 -19.00
N VAL A 472 -10.89 66.90 -20.31
CA VAL A 472 -10.32 66.07 -21.38
C VAL A 472 -8.90 66.53 -21.77
N PRO A 473 -7.87 65.65 -21.76
CA PRO A 473 -6.61 65.88 -22.44
C PRO A 473 -6.75 65.70 -23.96
N ILE A 474 -6.05 66.52 -24.74
CA ILE A 474 -6.22 66.59 -26.20
C ILE A 474 -5.23 65.66 -26.93
N GLY A 475 -5.75 64.86 -27.87
CA GLY A 475 -5.02 64.56 -29.12
C GLY A 475 -4.59 63.12 -29.37
N THR A 476 -5.44 62.33 -30.05
CA THR A 476 -5.13 61.72 -31.36
C THR A 476 -6.40 61.13 -31.99
N SER A 477 -6.38 60.87 -33.30
CA SER A 477 -7.57 60.54 -34.10
C SER A 477 -7.58 59.09 -34.59
N VAL A 478 -8.65 58.35 -34.30
CA VAL A 478 -9.05 57.13 -35.01
C VAL A 478 -10.55 57.24 -35.34
N ALA A 479 -10.98 56.66 -36.47
CA ALA A 479 -12.24 57.01 -37.12
C ALA A 479 -13.51 56.53 -36.39
N VAL A 480 -14.57 57.34 -36.48
CA VAL A 480 -15.93 56.96 -36.10
C VAL A 480 -16.60 56.24 -37.27
N VAL A 481 -17.02 54.99 -37.05
CA VAL A 481 -17.98 54.28 -37.90
C VAL A 481 -19.20 53.95 -37.02
N PRO A 482 -20.43 54.38 -37.38
CA PRO A 482 -21.58 54.25 -36.48
C PRO A 482 -22.19 52.85 -36.56
N LEU A 483 -22.10 52.08 -35.48
CA LEU A 483 -22.90 50.86 -35.31
C LEU A 483 -24.26 51.24 -34.72
N MET A 484 -25.33 51.04 -35.50
CA MET A 484 -26.71 51.24 -35.04
C MET A 484 -27.05 50.26 -33.91
N ILE A 485 -27.50 50.77 -32.76
CA ILE A 485 -28.02 49.95 -31.66
C ILE A 485 -29.53 49.74 -31.89
N PRO A 486 -30.02 48.52 -32.15
CA PRO A 486 -31.44 48.23 -32.01
C PRO A 486 -31.80 48.16 -30.53
N VAL A 487 -32.73 49.02 -30.08
CA VAL A 487 -33.28 48.95 -28.72
C VAL A 487 -34.21 47.74 -28.63
N VAL A 488 -33.69 46.61 -28.14
CA VAL A 488 -34.50 45.41 -27.87
C VAL A 488 -35.13 45.53 -26.48
N THR A 489 -36.43 45.74 -26.43
CA THR A 489 -37.21 45.80 -25.19
C THR A 489 -37.47 44.39 -24.64
N GLY A 490 -36.95 44.11 -23.44
CA GLY A 490 -37.44 43.10 -22.49
C GLY A 490 -37.86 41.73 -23.01
N ALA A 491 -36.96 40.74 -22.91
CA ALA A 491 -37.30 39.32 -23.01
C ALA A 491 -37.04 38.62 -21.66
N ALA A 492 -37.98 37.81 -21.20
CA ALA A 492 -37.79 36.94 -20.03
C ALA A 492 -37.06 35.65 -20.45
N ILE A 493 -35.96 35.32 -19.78
CA ILE A 493 -35.20 34.10 -20.06
C ILE A 493 -35.87 32.93 -19.36
N THR A 494 -36.52 32.05 -20.13
CA THR A 494 -37.07 30.78 -19.62
C THR A 494 -36.02 29.68 -19.78
N VAL A 495 -35.49 29.17 -18.68
CA VAL A 495 -34.58 28.01 -18.68
C VAL A 495 -35.38 26.74 -18.36
N ALA A 496 -35.52 25.84 -19.34
CA ALA A 496 -36.12 24.54 -19.13
C ALA A 496 -35.06 23.51 -18.72
N VAL A 497 -35.16 22.96 -17.51
CA VAL A 497 -34.27 21.91 -17.00
C VAL A 497 -34.98 20.56 -17.11
N ALA A 498 -34.60 19.76 -18.12
CA ALA A 498 -35.15 18.42 -18.32
C ALA A 498 -34.39 17.39 -17.46
N ALA A 499 -34.91 17.09 -16.28
CA ALA A 499 -34.39 16.02 -15.42
C ALA A 499 -34.93 14.65 -15.89
N LEU A 500 -34.13 13.88 -16.63
CA LEU A 500 -34.46 12.50 -16.99
C LEU A 500 -34.29 11.57 -15.78
N ARG A 501 -35.33 10.80 -15.48
CA ARG A 501 -35.36 9.82 -14.37
C ARG A 501 -34.72 8.51 -14.81
N SER A 502 -33.53 8.21 -14.30
CA SER A 502 -32.79 6.96 -14.56
C SER A 502 -33.29 5.79 -13.70
N ASP A 503 -34.55 5.37 -13.91
CA ASP A 503 -35.07 4.16 -13.27
C ASP A 503 -34.37 2.90 -13.85
N SER A 504 -33.82 2.07 -12.98
CA SER A 504 -32.94 0.96 -13.33
C SER A 504 -33.70 -0.32 -13.71
N ARG A 505 -33.37 -0.92 -14.87
CA ARG A 505 -33.86 -2.25 -15.26
C ARG A 505 -32.80 -3.16 -15.89
N LEU A 506 -32.68 -4.31 -15.24
CA LEU A 506 -32.08 -5.60 -15.62
C LEU A 506 -31.93 -5.89 -17.12
N TYR A 507 -30.83 -6.56 -17.47
CA TYR A 507 -30.53 -7.07 -18.81
C TYR A 507 -30.45 -8.61 -18.79
N THR A 508 -31.23 -9.30 -19.62
CA THR A 508 -31.06 -10.74 -19.96
C THR A 508 -31.40 -10.96 -21.44
N PRO A 509 -30.84 -11.99 -22.11
CA PRO A 509 -30.52 -11.86 -23.54
C PRO A 509 -31.46 -12.55 -24.55
N SER A 510 -31.35 -12.07 -25.79
CA SER A 510 -31.52 -12.78 -27.07
C SER A 510 -32.89 -13.39 -27.45
N ASN A 511 -33.48 -12.87 -28.55
CA ASN A 511 -33.51 -13.62 -29.82
C ASN A 511 -33.77 -12.72 -31.07
N LYS A 512 -33.64 -13.30 -32.27
CA LYS A 512 -33.57 -12.60 -33.57
C LYS A 512 -34.91 -12.49 -34.34
N LEU A 513 -34.84 -11.76 -35.47
CA LEU A 513 -35.74 -11.74 -36.66
C LEU A 513 -36.80 -10.61 -36.74
N PRO A 514 -37.17 -10.12 -37.96
CA PRO A 514 -37.15 -8.67 -38.20
C PRO A 514 -38.39 -8.04 -38.87
N LEU A 515 -38.37 -6.70 -38.91
CA LEU A 515 -38.94 -5.78 -39.92
C LEU A 515 -40.16 -6.22 -40.75
N ALA A 516 -41.30 -5.58 -40.46
CA ALA A 516 -42.29 -5.22 -41.49
C ALA A 516 -42.76 -3.78 -41.24
N ALA A 517 -42.78 -2.95 -42.29
CA ALA A 517 -43.22 -1.56 -42.19
C ALA A 517 -44.72 -1.45 -42.55
N LEU A 518 -45.44 -0.48 -41.95
CA LEU A 518 -46.68 0.00 -42.56
C LEU A 518 -47.03 1.45 -42.15
N SER A 519 -47.37 2.20 -43.20
CA SER A 519 -47.94 3.56 -43.31
C SER A 519 -48.65 4.16 -42.09
N SER A 520 -48.46 5.48 -41.96
CA SER A 520 -49.31 6.39 -41.20
C SER A 520 -50.81 6.31 -41.54
N LYS A 521 -51.65 6.66 -40.56
CA LYS A 521 -52.89 7.43 -40.72
C LYS A 521 -53.34 8.02 -39.38
N THR A 522 -53.74 9.29 -39.39
CA THR A 522 -54.49 9.94 -38.31
C THR A 522 -55.95 9.50 -38.35
N TYR A 523 -56.66 9.49 -37.21
CA TYR A 523 -57.73 10.46 -36.90
C TYR A 523 -58.46 10.14 -35.57
N ASP A 524 -58.92 11.23 -34.96
CA ASP A 524 -60.07 11.45 -34.07
C ASP A 524 -60.23 10.79 -32.68
N LEU A 525 -60.54 11.72 -31.78
CA LEU A 525 -61.00 11.62 -30.40
C LEU A 525 -62.45 11.09 -30.30
N ALA A 526 -62.72 10.25 -29.31
CA ALA A 526 -64.01 10.10 -28.64
C ALA A 526 -63.77 9.38 -27.29
N SER A 527 -63.75 10.07 -26.14
CA SER A 527 -64.93 10.39 -25.29
C SER A 527 -65.68 9.14 -24.80
N GLY A 528 -65.64 8.89 -23.48
CA GLY A 528 -66.37 7.78 -22.85
C GLY A 528 -66.05 7.63 -21.37
N ASP A 529 -66.75 8.38 -20.52
CA ASP A 529 -66.60 8.34 -19.06
C ASP A 529 -67.10 7.00 -18.48
N LYS A 530 -66.46 6.53 -17.39
CA LYS A 530 -67.14 6.42 -16.09
C LYS A 530 -66.24 6.01 -14.92
N GLU A 531 -66.64 6.47 -13.74
CA GLU A 531 -66.16 6.06 -12.43
C GLU A 531 -66.72 4.68 -12.07
N GLU A 532 -66.00 3.92 -11.23
CA GLU A 532 -66.59 3.32 -10.01
C GLU A 532 -65.49 2.83 -9.07
N ASP A 533 -65.56 3.22 -7.79
CA ASP A 533 -64.67 2.74 -6.74
C ASP A 533 -65.09 1.35 -6.24
N GLN A 534 -64.12 0.49 -5.91
CA GLN A 534 -64.34 -0.48 -4.83
C GLN A 534 -63.06 -0.98 -4.16
N GLU A 535 -62.95 -0.68 -2.88
CA GLU A 535 -61.96 -1.21 -1.94
C GLU A 535 -62.48 -2.52 -1.33
N TYR A 536 -61.65 -3.59 -1.28
CA TYR A 536 -61.91 -4.73 -0.38
C TYR A 536 -60.63 -5.49 0.00
N GLN A 537 -60.62 -6.08 1.21
CA GLN A 537 -59.44 -6.69 1.83
C GLN A 537 -59.44 -8.23 1.84
N ALA A 538 -58.22 -8.77 2.05
CA ALA A 538 -57.89 -10.05 2.70
C ALA A 538 -58.14 -11.39 1.96
N GLY A 539 -57.14 -12.30 2.04
CA GLY A 539 -57.22 -13.64 1.45
C GLY A 539 -55.89 -14.42 1.40
N THR A 540 -55.33 -14.82 2.55
CA THR A 540 -54.28 -15.86 2.68
C THR A 540 -54.83 -17.27 2.34
N PRO A 541 -54.04 -18.38 2.20
CA PRO A 541 -52.64 -18.60 2.67
C PRO A 541 -51.68 -19.43 1.76
N LEU A 542 -50.42 -19.57 2.24
CA LEU A 542 -49.53 -20.75 2.21
C LEU A 542 -49.31 -21.60 0.93
N LEU A 543 -48.03 -21.75 0.57
CA LEU A 543 -47.40 -23.08 0.41
C LEU A 543 -45.92 -23.02 0.85
N ARG A 544 -45.29 -24.17 1.13
CA ARG A 544 -43.96 -24.32 1.74
C ARG A 544 -43.26 -25.55 1.14
N ASN A 545 -41.94 -25.67 1.37
CA ASN A 545 -41.03 -26.76 0.97
C ASN A 545 -40.55 -26.63 -0.49
N SER A 546 -39.36 -27.12 -0.88
CA SER A 546 -38.33 -27.86 -0.12
C SER A 546 -36.93 -27.61 -0.68
N ASP A 547 -35.92 -28.08 0.05
CA ASP A 547 -34.51 -28.09 -0.28
C ASP A 547 -34.20 -28.76 -1.63
N ALA A 548 -33.22 -28.22 -2.37
CA ALA A 548 -32.53 -28.90 -3.45
C ALA A 548 -31.10 -28.38 -3.57
N SER A 549 -30.12 -29.23 -3.31
CA SER A 549 -28.71 -28.98 -3.62
C SER A 549 -28.49 -28.99 -5.13
N CYS A 550 -27.77 -28.01 -5.67
CA CYS A 550 -27.30 -28.03 -7.06
C CYS A 550 -25.77 -28.02 -7.07
N GLU A 551 -25.19 -29.04 -7.71
CA GLU A 551 -23.74 -29.14 -7.92
C GLU A 551 -23.31 -28.19 -9.05
N MET A 552 -22.05 -27.75 -9.05
CA MET A 552 -21.47 -27.01 -10.17
C MET A 552 -21.02 -27.99 -11.28
N PRO A 553 -21.36 -27.76 -12.56
CA PRO A 553 -20.84 -28.58 -13.64
C PRO A 553 -19.35 -28.34 -13.86
N ALA A 554 -18.60 -29.42 -14.15
CA ALA A 554 -17.19 -29.36 -14.47
C ALA A 554 -16.92 -28.81 -15.88
N ALA A 555 -15.65 -28.47 -16.17
CA ALA A 555 -15.22 -27.94 -17.45
C ALA A 555 -15.50 -28.92 -18.62
N LEU A 556 -15.89 -28.38 -19.79
CA LEU A 556 -15.94 -29.15 -21.03
C LEU A 556 -14.55 -29.30 -21.65
N ASP A 557 -14.20 -30.55 -21.98
CA ASP A 557 -13.12 -30.87 -22.91
C ASP A 557 -13.55 -30.49 -24.35
N TRP A 558 -12.62 -29.97 -25.13
CA TRP A 558 -12.85 -29.44 -26.48
C TRP A 558 -12.44 -30.39 -27.61
N ARG A 559 -12.08 -31.65 -27.31
CA ARG A 559 -11.54 -32.61 -28.29
C ARG A 559 -12.35 -33.92 -28.39
N ALA A 560 -13.57 -33.83 -28.94
CA ALA A 560 -14.35 -35.00 -29.34
C ALA A 560 -15.23 -34.73 -30.59
N CYS A 561 -15.55 -35.81 -31.32
CA CYS A 561 -16.52 -35.88 -32.43
C CYS A 561 -16.23 -35.07 -33.71
N THR A 562 -15.37 -35.63 -34.57
CA THR A 562 -15.65 -35.65 -36.01
C THR A 562 -16.53 -36.85 -36.34
N ASP A 563 -17.72 -36.64 -36.89
CA ASP A 563 -18.39 -37.50 -37.90
C ASP A 563 -19.79 -36.94 -38.26
N GLU A 564 -20.43 -37.53 -39.27
CA GLU A 564 -21.63 -37.09 -40.00
C GLU A 564 -21.44 -35.83 -40.88
N GLY A 565 -21.70 -36.00 -42.18
CA GLY A 565 -21.13 -35.12 -43.21
C GLY A 565 -22.06 -34.04 -43.78
N MET A 566 -21.47 -32.85 -44.01
CA MET A 566 -21.95 -31.88 -45.00
C MET A 566 -20.81 -31.51 -45.96
N PRO A 567 -21.09 -31.29 -47.26
CA PRO A 567 -20.06 -30.90 -48.22
C PRO A 567 -19.65 -29.44 -48.03
N VAL A 568 -18.45 -29.22 -47.48
CA VAL A 568 -17.80 -27.90 -47.44
C VAL A 568 -17.42 -27.47 -48.86
N SER A 569 -17.71 -26.22 -49.24
CA SER A 569 -17.38 -25.70 -50.57
C SER A 569 -15.87 -25.47 -50.72
N SER A 570 -15.33 -25.64 -51.95
CA SER A 570 -13.88 -25.56 -52.20
C SER A 570 -13.26 -24.24 -51.73
N ALA A 571 -13.94 -23.11 -51.95
CA ALA A 571 -13.48 -21.79 -51.54
C ALA A 571 -13.30 -21.64 -50.02
N ALA A 572 -14.04 -22.41 -49.20
CA ALA A 572 -13.86 -22.44 -47.75
C ALA A 572 -12.68 -23.33 -47.33
N MET A 573 -12.23 -24.25 -48.19
CA MET A 573 -11.04 -25.08 -47.96
C MET A 573 -9.77 -24.34 -48.35
N GLU A 574 -9.76 -23.64 -49.50
CA GLU A 574 -8.66 -22.77 -49.92
C GLU A 574 -8.39 -21.67 -48.88
N GLY A 575 -9.43 -20.97 -48.41
CA GLY A 575 -9.30 -19.95 -47.36
C GLY A 575 -9.00 -20.46 -45.94
N LEU A 576 -8.97 -21.79 -45.73
CA LEU A 576 -8.48 -22.42 -44.51
C LEU A 576 -7.00 -22.84 -44.63
N MET A 577 -6.56 -23.26 -45.82
CA MET A 577 -5.15 -23.59 -46.04
C MET A 577 -4.26 -22.35 -46.07
N THR A 578 -4.65 -21.28 -46.78
CA THR A 578 -3.85 -20.04 -46.77
C THR A 578 -3.73 -19.45 -45.38
N ARG A 579 -4.78 -19.52 -44.55
CA ARG A 579 -4.73 -19.08 -43.14
C ARG A 579 -3.86 -19.95 -42.24
N ALA A 580 -3.65 -21.21 -42.57
CA ALA A 580 -2.74 -22.09 -41.85
C ALA A 580 -1.27 -21.82 -42.24
N GLU A 581 -1.02 -21.59 -43.53
CA GLU A 581 0.29 -21.17 -44.05
C GLU A 581 0.68 -19.79 -43.48
N GLU A 582 -0.23 -18.81 -43.52
CA GLU A 582 -0.09 -17.49 -42.88
C GLU A 582 0.07 -17.55 -41.35
N SER A 583 -0.28 -18.64 -40.65
CA SER A 583 0.07 -18.81 -39.23
C SER A 583 1.47 -19.38 -39.05
N VAL A 584 1.86 -20.40 -39.82
CA VAL A 584 3.19 -21.03 -39.68
C VAL A 584 4.31 -20.03 -40.02
N GLU A 585 4.14 -19.16 -41.02
CA GLU A 585 5.12 -18.10 -41.30
C GLU A 585 5.20 -17.03 -40.19
N ARG A 586 4.12 -16.77 -39.46
CA ARG A 586 4.13 -15.84 -38.31
C ARG A 586 4.70 -16.47 -37.06
N ASP A 587 4.41 -17.74 -36.79
CA ASP A 587 4.95 -18.46 -35.65
C ASP A 587 6.48 -18.65 -35.82
N ALA A 588 6.96 -18.85 -37.06
CA ALA A 588 8.39 -18.87 -37.39
C ALA A 588 9.06 -17.49 -37.24
N ALA A 589 8.47 -16.43 -37.79
CA ALA A 589 9.01 -15.07 -37.65
C ALA A 589 8.93 -14.53 -36.21
N MET A 590 8.05 -15.09 -35.37
CA MET A 590 8.02 -14.81 -33.94
C MET A 590 9.17 -15.53 -33.22
N ALA A 591 9.47 -16.79 -33.57
CA ALA A 591 10.60 -17.52 -33.01
C ALA A 591 11.96 -16.91 -33.39
N GLU A 592 12.14 -16.42 -34.63
CA GLU A 592 13.36 -15.70 -35.01
C GLU A 592 13.55 -14.39 -34.21
N LEU A 593 12.46 -13.70 -33.87
CA LEU A 593 12.51 -12.51 -32.98
C LEU A 593 12.67 -12.87 -31.49
N GLU A 594 12.21 -14.06 -31.06
CA GLU A 594 12.46 -14.56 -29.69
C GLU A 594 13.93 -14.98 -29.52
N GLU A 595 14.60 -15.53 -30.56
CA GLU A 595 16.05 -15.78 -30.54
C GLU A 595 16.85 -14.44 -30.57
N GLU A 596 16.43 -13.42 -31.34
CA GLU A 596 17.06 -12.09 -31.30
C GLU A 596 16.85 -11.36 -29.95
N GLU A 597 15.67 -11.44 -29.30
CA GLU A 597 15.44 -10.87 -27.96
C GLU A 597 16.21 -11.63 -26.85
N GLU A 598 16.44 -12.96 -26.96
CA GLU A 598 17.28 -13.69 -25.99
C GLU A 598 18.79 -13.39 -26.16
N GLU A 599 19.30 -13.17 -27.38
CA GLU A 599 20.69 -12.70 -27.57
C GLU A 599 20.90 -11.26 -27.05
N GLU A 600 19.94 -10.33 -27.24
CA GLU A 600 20.02 -8.98 -26.63
C GLU A 600 19.92 -9.02 -25.09
N GLU A 601 19.08 -9.88 -24.48
CA GLU A 601 19.04 -10.03 -23.01
C GLU A 601 20.34 -10.65 -22.44
N GLU A 602 21.05 -11.55 -23.15
CA GLU A 602 22.35 -12.07 -22.70
C GLU A 602 23.50 -11.04 -22.83
N GLU A 603 23.59 -10.27 -23.93
CA GLU A 603 24.59 -9.18 -24.04
C GLU A 603 24.36 -8.10 -22.97
N GLU A 604 23.11 -7.68 -22.73
CA GLU A 604 22.79 -6.75 -21.64
C GLU A 604 23.15 -7.33 -20.25
N GLU A 605 23.14 -8.66 -20.07
CA GLU A 605 23.57 -9.28 -18.81
C GLU A 605 25.09 -9.42 -18.68
N GLU A 606 25.88 -9.47 -19.76
CA GLU A 606 27.36 -9.44 -19.67
C GLU A 606 27.89 -8.02 -19.41
N GLU A 607 27.39 -6.98 -20.08
CA GLU A 607 27.82 -5.58 -19.81
C GLU A 607 27.65 -5.19 -18.33
N LYS A 608 26.53 -5.59 -17.70
CA LYS A 608 26.27 -5.30 -16.28
C LYS A 608 27.23 -6.04 -15.33
N LYS A 609 27.79 -7.18 -15.73
CA LYS A 609 28.79 -7.91 -14.94
C LYS A 609 30.16 -7.25 -15.05
N GLU A 610 30.52 -6.72 -16.23
CA GLU A 610 31.74 -5.92 -16.38
C GLU A 610 31.66 -4.60 -15.59
N GLU A 611 30.51 -3.91 -15.57
CA GLU A 611 30.31 -2.72 -14.71
C GLU A 611 30.42 -3.04 -13.21
N GLU A 612 29.84 -4.15 -12.72
CA GLU A 612 29.98 -4.56 -11.31
C GLU A 612 31.43 -4.96 -10.94
N GLU A 613 32.18 -5.61 -11.84
CA GLU A 613 33.61 -5.92 -11.60
C GLU A 613 34.49 -4.65 -11.61
N GLU A 614 34.22 -3.65 -12.46
CA GLU A 614 34.95 -2.36 -12.42
C GLU A 614 34.67 -1.57 -11.12
N GLU A 615 33.43 -1.53 -10.62
CA GLU A 615 33.11 -0.87 -9.33
C GLU A 615 33.81 -1.57 -8.13
N GLU A 616 33.85 -2.91 -8.08
CA GLU A 616 34.60 -3.62 -7.02
C GLU A 616 36.12 -3.35 -7.11
N GLU A 617 36.68 -3.28 -8.31
CA GLU A 617 38.09 -2.93 -8.53
C GLU A 617 38.41 -1.48 -8.09
N GLU A 618 37.52 -0.50 -8.34
CA GLU A 618 37.62 0.88 -7.83
C GLU A 618 37.56 0.94 -6.30
N GLU A 619 36.60 0.25 -5.68
CA GLU A 619 36.51 0.16 -4.20
C GLU A 619 37.77 -0.47 -3.58
N GLU A 620 38.34 -1.53 -4.18
CA GLU A 620 39.61 -2.12 -3.74
C GLU A 620 40.78 -1.13 -3.85
N LYS A 621 40.85 -0.34 -4.93
CA LYS A 621 41.88 0.71 -5.12
C LYS A 621 41.76 1.80 -4.05
N GLU A 622 40.55 2.31 -3.80
CA GLU A 622 40.25 3.27 -2.73
C GLU A 622 40.66 2.76 -1.34
N LYS A 623 40.28 1.52 -1.00
CA LYS A 623 40.62 0.88 0.30
C LYS A 623 42.15 0.80 0.47
N LYS A 624 42.87 0.37 -0.57
CA LYS A 624 44.35 0.26 -0.57
C LYS A 624 45.06 1.61 -0.43
N ASP A 625 44.54 2.68 -1.02
CA ASP A 625 45.15 4.02 -0.91
C ASP A 625 44.78 4.76 0.39
N LYS A 626 43.59 4.51 0.96
CA LYS A 626 43.26 4.90 2.35
C LYS A 626 44.24 4.27 3.34
N GLU A 627 44.49 2.96 3.23
CA GLU A 627 45.42 2.24 4.10
C GLU A 627 46.90 2.69 3.93
N LYS A 628 47.32 3.07 2.72
CA LYS A 628 48.65 3.68 2.48
C LYS A 628 48.79 5.07 3.12
N ASN A 629 47.73 5.86 3.19
CA ASN A 629 47.77 7.20 3.76
C ASN A 629 47.82 7.18 5.29
N GLU A 630 47.12 6.26 5.96
CA GLU A 630 47.28 6.04 7.40
C GLU A 630 48.72 5.63 7.74
N LYS A 631 49.29 4.68 6.99
CA LYS A 631 50.66 4.18 7.19
C LYS A 631 51.77 5.22 6.93
N LYS A 632 51.44 6.42 6.42
CA LYS A 632 52.38 7.56 6.26
C LYS A 632 52.33 8.57 7.41
N ASN A 633 51.27 8.60 8.22
CA ASN A 633 51.06 9.61 9.26
C ASN A 633 51.41 9.10 10.68
N ILE A 634 52.64 8.64 10.87
CA ILE A 634 53.18 8.30 12.20
C ILE A 634 54.17 9.41 12.63
N PRO A 635 53.86 10.21 13.67
CA PRO A 635 54.79 11.23 14.18
C PRO A 635 55.98 10.58 14.93
N PRO A 636 57.18 11.19 14.90
CA PRO A 636 58.35 10.63 15.57
C PRO A 636 58.27 10.72 17.10
N SER A 637 58.64 9.62 17.77
CA SER A 637 58.62 9.51 19.25
C SER A 637 59.56 10.51 19.95
N PRO A 638 59.21 10.99 21.16
CA PRO A 638 59.98 12.02 21.85
C PRO A 638 61.32 11.53 22.43
N ILE A 639 62.27 12.47 22.53
CA ILE A 639 63.64 12.27 23.01
C ILE A 639 63.66 12.27 24.54
N ASN A 640 64.32 11.28 25.16
CA ASN A 640 64.60 11.26 26.60
C ASN A 640 65.96 11.91 26.94
N PRO A 641 66.07 12.68 28.04
CA PRO A 641 67.32 13.27 28.52
C PRO A 641 68.25 12.24 29.21
N PRO A 642 69.55 12.55 29.41
CA PRO A 642 70.58 11.53 29.58
C PRO A 642 70.93 11.14 31.02
N GLN A 643 71.45 9.92 31.17
CA GLN A 643 72.33 9.49 32.27
C GLN A 643 73.56 8.75 31.71
N SER A 644 74.63 8.62 32.50
CA SER A 644 75.99 8.32 32.04
C SER A 644 76.72 7.33 33.01
N PRO A 645 78.02 6.98 32.82
CA PRO A 645 78.36 5.92 31.86
C PRO A 645 79.38 4.87 32.36
N HIS A 646 79.03 3.58 32.31
CA HIS A 646 79.94 2.43 32.46
C HIS A 646 79.35 1.21 31.69
N SER A 647 80.12 0.26 31.12
CA SER A 647 81.55 0.22 30.76
C SER A 647 81.85 -1.00 29.85
N GLU A 648 82.98 -0.95 29.12
CA GLU A 648 83.76 -2.10 28.58
C GLU A 648 83.26 -2.99 27.40
N LEU A 649 83.93 -2.79 26.26
CA LEU A 649 84.69 -3.77 25.45
C LEU A 649 84.05 -4.95 24.67
N THR A 650 83.96 -4.72 23.35
CA THR A 650 84.64 -5.49 22.25
C THR A 650 84.11 -6.79 21.61
N HIS A 651 83.98 -6.67 20.27
CA HIS A 651 84.55 -7.52 19.19
C HIS A 651 83.74 -8.66 18.51
N HIS A 652 83.37 -8.36 17.24
CA HIS A 652 83.54 -9.18 16.02
C HIS A 652 82.61 -10.40 15.77
N LYS A 653 82.34 -10.84 14.53
CA LYS A 653 82.85 -10.46 13.18
C LYS A 653 81.80 -10.69 12.05
N HIS A 654 82.03 -10.13 10.84
CA HIS A 654 81.11 -10.21 9.69
C HIS A 654 81.27 -11.43 8.75
N ARG A 655 80.16 -11.88 8.15
CA ARG A 655 79.94 -12.24 6.71
C ARG A 655 78.43 -12.54 6.50
N VAL A 656 77.63 -12.02 5.56
CA VAL A 656 77.75 -11.30 4.25
C VAL A 656 77.83 -12.21 3.00
N ILE A 657 77.00 -11.91 1.98
CA ILE A 657 76.83 -12.50 0.60
C ILE A 657 75.93 -13.77 0.51
N SER A 658 75.09 -14.02 -0.54
CA SER A 658 73.92 -13.30 -1.14
C SER A 658 73.51 -13.87 -2.53
N TYR A 659 72.22 -13.77 -2.93
CA TYR A 659 71.64 -14.03 -4.30
C TYR A 659 71.69 -15.49 -4.82
N THR A 660 70.98 -15.98 -5.86
CA THR A 660 69.99 -15.51 -6.91
C THR A 660 69.00 -16.69 -7.17
N ALA A 661 67.72 -16.63 -7.61
CA ALA A 661 66.88 -15.81 -8.52
C ALA A 661 66.74 -16.34 -9.99
N HIS A 662 65.52 -16.82 -10.35
CA HIS A 662 64.80 -16.88 -11.67
C HIS A 662 63.63 -17.92 -11.56
N SER A 663 62.37 -17.75 -12.04
CA SER A 663 61.81 -17.54 -13.41
C SER A 663 61.73 -18.85 -14.23
N SER A 664 60.64 -19.30 -14.90
CA SER A 664 59.29 -18.78 -15.27
C SER A 664 58.28 -19.97 -15.54
N GLN A 665 57.01 -19.94 -16.03
CA GLN A 665 55.98 -18.94 -16.46
C GLN A 665 54.53 -19.59 -16.48
N LEU A 666 53.62 -19.20 -17.42
CA LEU A 666 52.18 -19.57 -17.60
C LEU A 666 51.97 -20.95 -18.36
N THR A 667 50.78 -21.52 -18.75
CA THR A 667 49.35 -21.08 -18.86
C THR A 667 48.32 -22.26 -18.96
N THR A 668 47.15 -22.13 -18.30
CA THR A 668 45.72 -22.46 -18.67
C THR A 668 45.15 -23.80 -19.25
N HIS A 669 43.85 -24.02 -18.91
CA HIS A 669 42.72 -24.66 -19.63
C HIS A 669 42.20 -26.13 -19.39
N SER A 670 41.02 -26.18 -18.74
CA SER A 670 39.73 -26.81 -19.13
C SER A 670 39.43 -28.33 -19.18
N SER A 671 38.36 -28.67 -18.41
CA SER A 671 37.13 -29.41 -18.80
C SER A 671 36.93 -30.94 -18.61
N CYS A 672 35.81 -31.24 -17.95
CA CYS A 672 34.80 -32.32 -18.13
C CYS A 672 35.17 -33.81 -18.26
N PHE A 673 34.49 -34.68 -17.46
CA PHE A 673 33.55 -35.71 -17.96
C PHE A 673 32.74 -36.38 -16.81
N ALA A 674 31.63 -37.04 -17.12
CA ALA A 674 30.68 -37.66 -16.17
C ALA A 674 30.67 -39.22 -16.23
N PRO A 675 29.98 -39.91 -15.29
CA PRO A 675 29.65 -41.35 -15.42
C PRO A 675 28.13 -41.69 -15.39
N GLN A 676 27.76 -42.82 -16.00
CA GLN A 676 26.46 -43.50 -15.83
C GLN A 676 26.66 -44.94 -15.24
N GLY A 677 25.58 -45.73 -15.13
CA GLY A 677 25.50 -47.02 -14.38
C GLY A 677 26.34 -48.21 -14.89
N VAL A 678 26.07 -49.48 -14.53
CA VAL A 678 24.74 -50.14 -14.34
C VAL A 678 24.86 -51.49 -13.55
N HIS A 679 23.88 -51.80 -12.66
CA HIS A 679 23.52 -53.13 -12.05
C HIS A 679 24.58 -53.91 -11.20
N SER A 680 24.28 -54.96 -10.39
CA SER A 680 23.06 -55.77 -10.13
C SER A 680 22.89 -56.32 -8.67
N SER A 681 21.63 -56.47 -8.24
CA SER A 681 21.02 -57.52 -7.37
C SER A 681 21.68 -58.05 -6.06
N THR A 682 20.93 -58.04 -4.94
CA THR A 682 20.40 -59.27 -4.27
C THR A 682 19.37 -59.00 -3.14
N SER A 683 18.53 -60.02 -2.88
CA SER A 683 17.54 -60.28 -1.79
C SER A 683 17.92 -59.74 -0.38
N THR A 684 17.02 -59.39 0.55
CA THR A 684 15.83 -60.17 1.02
C THR A 684 14.82 -59.34 1.85
N ASP A 685 13.57 -59.77 1.88
CA ASP A 685 12.43 -59.33 2.72
C ASP A 685 12.65 -59.60 4.24
N TYR A 686 11.82 -59.22 5.23
CA TYR A 686 10.42 -58.72 5.35
C TYR A 686 10.38 -57.59 6.45
N VAL A 687 9.29 -57.04 7.03
CA VAL A 687 7.86 -57.41 7.23
C VAL A 687 6.99 -56.13 7.30
N LEU A 688 5.68 -56.22 7.07
CA LEU A 688 4.68 -55.14 7.27
C LEU A 688 3.39 -55.73 7.88
N LEU A 689 2.88 -55.20 9.00
CA LEU A 689 1.56 -55.55 9.55
C LEU A 689 0.89 -54.38 10.29
N GLY A 690 -0.42 -54.24 10.08
CA GLY A 690 -1.33 -53.44 10.92
C GLY A 690 -2.76 -53.95 10.76
N VAL A 691 -3.45 -54.23 11.88
CA VAL A 691 -4.85 -54.71 11.92
C VAL A 691 -5.54 -54.18 13.18
N SER A 692 -6.82 -53.80 13.05
CA SER A 692 -7.81 -53.55 14.10
C SER A 692 -9.00 -54.51 13.82
N PRO A 693 -9.87 -54.94 14.77
CA PRO A 693 -10.66 -54.05 15.65
C PRO A 693 -11.15 -54.62 17.03
N HIS A 694 -12.06 -53.87 17.67
CA HIS A 694 -13.06 -54.23 18.70
C HIS A 694 -12.66 -54.52 20.17
N GLY A 695 -13.28 -53.76 21.10
CA GLY A 695 -14.34 -54.34 21.96
C GLY A 695 -14.32 -54.11 23.48
N GLY A 696 -15.05 -53.08 23.98
CA GLY A 696 -15.54 -52.96 25.37
C GLY A 696 -14.50 -52.62 26.47
N ASN A 697 -14.88 -52.20 27.68
CA ASN A 697 -16.19 -51.75 28.17
C ASN A 697 -16.03 -50.90 29.46
N GLU A 698 -16.89 -49.88 29.66
CA GLU A 698 -17.32 -49.29 30.96
C GLU A 698 -16.24 -48.67 31.93
N ASP A 699 -16.51 -47.66 32.77
CA ASP A 699 -17.78 -47.01 33.14
C ASP A 699 -17.65 -45.55 33.67
N ILE A 700 -18.74 -44.76 33.55
CA ILE A 700 -19.29 -43.69 34.45
C ILE A 700 -18.31 -42.68 35.14
N SER A 701 -18.48 -41.34 35.09
CA SER A 701 -19.64 -40.60 35.65
C SER A 701 -19.72 -39.08 35.31
N PHE A 702 -20.96 -38.55 35.16
CA PHE A 702 -21.45 -37.15 35.41
C PHE A 702 -20.78 -35.92 34.71
N ALA A 703 -21.47 -34.82 34.39
CA ALA A 703 -22.89 -34.42 34.54
C ALA A 703 -23.37 -33.58 33.32
N ALA A 704 -24.67 -33.22 33.27
CA ALA A 704 -25.28 -32.47 32.17
C ALA A 704 -26.13 -31.26 32.62
N GLY A 705 -26.27 -30.25 31.74
CA GLY A 705 -27.16 -29.09 31.86
C GLY A 705 -26.96 -28.17 30.64
N ALA A 706 -27.83 -28.20 29.63
CA ALA A 706 -29.16 -27.58 29.55
C ALA A 706 -29.09 -26.07 29.23
N VAL A 707 -29.48 -25.71 28.00
CA VAL A 707 -29.55 -24.33 27.48
C VAL A 707 -30.99 -24.02 27.10
N VAL A 708 -31.55 -22.95 27.67
CA VAL A 708 -32.83 -22.34 27.26
C VAL A 708 -32.69 -20.81 27.31
N ALA A 709 -33.38 -20.12 26.42
CA ALA A 709 -33.23 -18.69 26.16
C ALA A 709 -33.83 -17.77 27.24
N LEU A 710 -33.53 -16.46 27.13
CA LEU A 710 -34.45 -15.39 27.49
C LEU A 710 -34.52 -14.36 26.35
N GLU A 711 -35.66 -13.71 26.17
CA GLU A 711 -35.98 -12.88 25.00
C GLU A 711 -35.73 -11.38 25.21
N ARG A 712 -35.74 -10.62 24.09
CA ARG A 712 -36.01 -9.17 24.12
C ARG A 712 -37.47 -8.91 24.50
N VAL A 713 -37.72 -7.82 25.21
CA VAL A 713 -39.02 -7.14 25.20
C VAL A 713 -38.80 -5.63 25.09
N LEU A 714 -39.40 -5.02 24.05
CA LEU A 714 -39.44 -3.59 23.72
C LEU A 714 -38.07 -2.91 23.53
#